data_AF-A0A958QJB9-F1
#
_entry.id   AF-A0A958QJB9-F1
#
_cell.length_a   1.000
_cell.length_b   1.000
_cell.length_c   1.000
_cell.angle_alpha   90.00
_cell.angle_beta   90.00
_cell.angle_gamma   90.00
#
_symmetry.space_group_name_H-M   'P 1'
#
loop_
_entity.id
_entity.type
_entity.pdbx_description
1 polymer ?
#
loop_
_entity_poly.entity_id
_entity_poly.type
_entity_poly.pdbx_seq_one_letter_code
_entity_poly.pdbx_strand_id
1 'polypeptide(L)'
;SGKAPSMRGADDFKFMLSTLDKRRDGYAYFSEDFLLNIVSPEHRINSARRNAAIDRLESLQYALLAYKSLTGRWPASWKEMVTTGFIEDSSDFNQYPFDKQGLVRSSVWGSLSDIRALSEVSISKATKAEKADYDMFKRGYQRFWTRFFDPIALTFLLDEQLYAQLVVRPLINNSEYRRMLDFVAGGDEAQRSFRAPLRMVPIQMFLKFNFDNFVLNSWREFRFQPNRDRQTEELSLEDRKQLVNQAMQEELQLNEPLDLFDMVGGELVMGLGSDIPLAFANIADVDFFMGLRLKDPARFKKFLETIYAHFAAQARNRGRGALPFLQLSSTEPMKNSYNNHEYFLIPTGFVNLYYLFHGKYVYFTVSQLAINRLIDSIGKPVQVGAYASNAMQYLGTKHDLLFIAELGPLRALREQLIGGSTMRLQMNDAARSLSGYLHDIQRTAEILGSEDAVLKLYPSIPESALGVEIRLNNNRVVLGGGKFHLLSDIRFPKRYGYQRHNRNDRRIDFFDLVTPQNKAKVSKAMENIEGFATGLSIDEDGLDARVVIDNPLITSKRKPPEPLPPVEAESSVEDRTLESAQPAAKHSAKKNARKGHGADIAIDRFRTIDALRSQSIRSIIINIVLGSLLVVIIMLVIHRRAQSAVPSSAEQPK
;
A
#
# COMPACT_ATOMS: atom_id res chain seq x y z
N SER A 1 22.32 30.96 21.18
CA SER A 1 22.34 30.04 20.02
C SER A 1 23.79 29.78 19.63
N GLY A 2 24.19 28.54 19.31
CA GLY A 2 25.50 28.30 18.67
C GLY A 2 26.41 27.16 19.16
N LYS A 3 25.90 25.99 19.56
CA LYS A 3 26.75 24.77 19.74
C LYS A 3 26.13 23.47 19.21
N ALA A 4 25.03 23.53 18.48
CA ALA A 4 24.57 22.33 17.77
C ALA A 4 25.58 22.03 16.64
N PRO A 5 26.05 20.78 16.49
CA PRO A 5 26.87 20.38 15.36
C PRO A 5 26.21 20.83 14.05
N SER A 6 27.01 21.27 13.08
CA SER A 6 26.47 21.59 11.77
C SER A 6 25.83 20.33 11.17
N MET A 7 24.61 20.44 10.64
CA MET A 7 23.97 19.36 9.89
C MET A 7 24.84 18.86 8.73
N ARG A 8 25.61 19.77 8.09
CA ARG A 8 26.60 19.41 7.05
C ARG A 8 27.69 18.46 7.56
N GLY A 9 27.99 18.52 8.85
CA GLY A 9 28.97 17.67 9.51
C GLY A 9 28.42 16.31 9.95
N ALA A 10 27.10 16.14 10.02
CA ALA A 10 26.46 14.91 10.47
C ALA A 10 26.63 13.79 9.43
N ASP A 11 27.01 12.60 9.89
CA ASP A 11 27.36 11.49 9.00
C ASP A 11 26.13 10.87 8.33
N ASP A 12 25.01 10.82 9.04
CA ASP A 12 23.72 10.42 8.50
C ASP A 12 23.27 11.37 7.37
N PHE A 13 23.43 12.68 7.56
CA PHE A 13 23.15 13.66 6.51
C PHE A 13 24.03 13.49 5.27
N LYS A 14 25.36 13.32 5.44
CA LYS A 14 26.28 13.09 4.32
C LYS A 14 25.96 11.80 3.57
N PHE A 15 25.65 10.74 4.32
CA PHE A 15 25.26 9.46 3.76
C PHE A 15 23.96 9.61 2.94
N MET A 16 22.91 10.21 3.51
CA MET A 16 21.66 10.45 2.77
C MET A 16 21.88 11.27 1.52
N LEU A 17 22.68 12.34 1.57
CA LEU A 17 23.01 13.13 0.38
C LEU A 17 23.73 12.33 -0.72
N SER A 18 24.49 11.29 -0.36
CA SER A 18 25.18 10.41 -1.31
C SER A 18 24.24 9.42 -2.01
N THR A 19 23.15 9.04 -1.34
CA THR A 19 22.14 8.09 -1.85
C THR A 19 21.06 8.78 -2.69
N LEU A 20 20.78 10.05 -2.40
CA LEU A 20 19.76 10.84 -3.09
C LEU A 20 20.22 11.27 -4.48
N ASP A 21 19.30 11.27 -5.43
CA ASP A 21 19.55 11.71 -6.79
C ASP A 21 20.06 13.16 -6.84
N LYS A 22 21.11 13.38 -7.65
CA LYS A 22 21.79 14.68 -7.75
C LYS A 22 20.86 15.79 -8.28
N ARG A 23 19.98 15.46 -9.22
CA ARG A 23 19.03 16.41 -9.82
C ARG A 23 17.75 16.44 -8.99
N ARG A 24 17.48 17.58 -8.35
CA ARG A 24 16.33 17.81 -7.47
C ARG A 24 16.05 19.30 -7.33
N ASP A 25 14.78 19.68 -7.27
CA ASP A 25 14.37 21.08 -7.03
C ASP A 25 14.15 21.36 -5.55
N GLY A 26 13.81 20.32 -4.79
CA GLY A 26 13.71 20.42 -3.35
C GLY A 26 13.98 19.09 -2.66
N TYR A 27 14.28 19.18 -1.38
CA TYR A 27 14.41 18.01 -0.53
C TYR A 27 14.01 18.32 0.90
N ALA A 28 13.46 17.32 1.56
CA ALA A 28 13.21 17.28 3.00
C ALA A 28 14.07 16.16 3.59
N TYR A 29 14.64 16.41 4.75
CA TYR A 29 15.46 15.46 5.47
C TYR A 29 15.07 15.46 6.94
N PHE A 30 14.88 14.26 7.48
CA PHE A 30 14.55 14.01 8.87
C PHE A 30 15.74 13.30 9.49
N SER A 31 16.54 14.05 10.25
CA SER A 31 17.74 13.51 10.91
C SER A 31 17.39 12.52 12.02
N GLU A 32 18.37 11.70 12.38
CA GLU A 32 18.26 10.83 13.57
C GLU A 32 17.87 11.65 14.81
N ASP A 33 18.52 12.79 15.05
CA ASP A 33 18.20 13.69 16.17
C ASP A 33 16.75 14.18 16.16
N PHE A 34 16.22 14.54 14.99
CA PHE A 34 14.83 14.97 14.85
C PHE A 34 13.85 13.83 15.17
N LEU A 35 14.11 12.63 14.65
CA LEU A 35 13.30 11.45 14.90
C LEU A 35 13.34 11.04 16.38
N LEU A 36 14.54 11.04 16.98
CA LEU A 36 14.76 10.84 18.41
C LEU A 36 13.96 11.83 19.26
N ASN A 37 13.94 13.10 18.86
CA ASN A 37 13.18 14.12 19.55
C ASN A 37 11.67 13.86 19.48
N ILE A 38 11.12 13.49 18.31
CA ILE A 38 9.68 13.19 18.16
C ILE A 38 9.25 11.98 19.01
N VAL A 39 10.13 10.99 19.18
CA VAL A 39 9.83 9.80 20.00
C VAL A 39 10.27 9.94 21.46
N SER A 40 10.85 11.09 21.83
CA SER A 40 11.30 11.37 23.19
C SER A 40 10.11 11.35 24.16
N PRO A 41 10.35 11.03 25.45
CA PRO A 41 9.29 11.08 26.45
C PRO A 41 8.67 12.47 26.55
N GLU A 42 9.49 13.53 26.47
CA GLU A 42 9.01 14.91 26.51
C GLU A 42 8.02 15.19 25.38
N HIS A 43 8.40 14.92 24.13
CA HIS A 43 7.54 15.19 22.98
C HIS A 43 6.26 14.36 23.00
N ARG A 44 6.35 13.07 23.30
CA ARG A 44 5.19 12.16 23.29
C ARG A 44 4.20 12.49 24.41
N ILE A 45 4.68 12.78 25.61
CA ILE A 45 3.84 13.16 26.74
C ILE A 45 3.22 14.54 26.50
N ASN A 46 3.99 15.52 26.01
CA ASN A 46 3.44 16.82 25.64
C ASN A 46 2.39 16.73 24.54
N SER A 47 2.64 15.91 23.51
CA SER A 47 1.66 15.67 22.46
C SER A 47 0.37 15.08 23.03
N ALA A 48 0.46 14.12 23.95
CA ALA A 48 -0.70 13.54 24.61
C ALA A 48 -1.46 14.57 25.47
N ARG A 49 -0.73 15.38 26.26
CA ARG A 49 -1.32 16.47 27.07
C ARG A 49 -2.00 17.52 26.20
N ARG A 50 -1.37 17.93 25.10
CA ARG A 50 -1.95 18.90 24.15
C ARG A 50 -3.23 18.34 23.55
N ASN A 51 -3.22 17.09 23.11
CA ASN A 51 -4.41 16.46 22.53
C ASN A 51 -5.55 16.37 23.56
N ALA A 52 -5.26 15.93 24.80
CA ALA A 52 -6.26 15.93 25.87
C ALA A 52 -6.79 17.34 26.20
N ALA A 53 -5.93 18.36 26.14
CA ALA A 53 -6.33 19.75 26.32
C ALA A 53 -7.19 20.27 25.15
N ILE A 54 -6.90 19.87 23.91
CA ILE A 54 -7.75 20.16 22.73
C ILE A 54 -9.13 19.55 22.96
N ASP A 55 -9.21 18.26 23.27
CA ASP A 55 -10.48 17.57 23.48
C ASP A 55 -11.30 18.23 24.61
N ARG A 56 -10.61 18.65 25.69
CA ARG A 56 -11.25 19.37 26.81
C ARG A 56 -11.69 20.77 26.43
N LEU A 57 -10.87 21.52 25.70
CA LEU A 57 -11.20 22.84 25.18
C LEU A 57 -12.42 22.78 24.26
N GLU A 58 -12.46 21.84 23.33
CA GLU A 58 -13.60 21.60 22.44
C GLU A 58 -14.86 21.31 23.25
N SER A 59 -14.79 20.34 24.16
CA SER A 59 -15.95 19.94 24.99
C SER A 59 -16.51 21.11 25.80
N LEU A 60 -15.65 21.88 26.46
CA LEU A 60 -16.05 23.04 27.26
C LEU A 60 -16.57 24.20 26.40
N GLN A 61 -15.94 24.42 25.24
CA GLN A 61 -16.38 25.45 24.30
C GLN A 61 -17.78 25.13 23.78
N TYR A 62 -18.07 23.88 23.44
CA TYR A 62 -19.41 23.44 23.03
C TYR A 62 -20.42 23.53 24.16
N ALA A 63 -20.04 23.18 25.39
CA ALA A 63 -20.94 23.32 26.54
C ALA A 63 -21.33 24.78 26.80
N LEU A 64 -20.39 25.73 26.69
CA LEU A 64 -20.68 27.16 26.81
C LEU A 64 -21.62 27.64 25.71
N LEU A 65 -21.39 27.20 24.47
CA LEU A 65 -22.26 27.51 23.36
C LEU A 65 -23.67 26.95 23.58
N ALA A 66 -23.80 25.70 24.05
CA ALA A 66 -25.08 25.11 24.39
C ALA A 66 -25.81 25.89 25.50
N TYR A 67 -25.10 26.30 26.55
CA TYR A 67 -25.65 27.15 27.62
C TYR A 67 -26.16 28.48 27.08
N LYS A 68 -25.34 29.16 26.27
CA LYS A 68 -25.72 30.42 25.62
C LYS A 68 -26.93 30.25 24.70
N SER A 69 -27.02 29.12 23.99
CA SER A 69 -28.15 28.78 23.12
C SER A 69 -29.47 28.74 23.90
N LEU A 70 -29.44 28.04 25.03
CA LEU A 70 -30.65 27.67 25.77
C LEU A 70 -31.09 28.76 26.74
N THR A 71 -30.16 29.55 27.26
CA THR A 71 -30.45 30.60 28.26
C THR A 71 -30.44 32.02 27.68
N GLY A 72 -29.93 32.20 26.45
CA GLY A 72 -29.78 33.50 25.82
C GLY A 72 -28.63 34.35 26.39
N ARG A 73 -27.87 33.87 27.37
CA ARG A 73 -26.72 34.59 27.95
C ARG A 73 -25.53 33.67 28.21
N TRP A 74 -24.34 34.26 28.35
CA TRP A 74 -23.19 33.51 28.85
C TRP A 74 -23.37 33.17 30.33
N PRO A 75 -22.86 32.03 30.81
CA PRO A 75 -22.78 31.78 32.23
C PRO A 75 -21.74 32.71 32.87
N ALA A 76 -21.95 33.09 34.12
CA ALA A 76 -21.00 33.89 34.90
C ALA A 76 -19.80 33.05 35.38
N SER A 77 -19.96 31.72 35.47
CA SER A 77 -18.90 30.80 35.90
C SER A 77 -19.22 29.34 35.56
N TRP A 78 -18.21 28.47 35.63
CA TRP A 78 -18.42 27.02 35.55
C TRP A 78 -19.35 26.49 36.63
N LYS A 79 -19.29 27.03 37.86
CA LYS A 79 -20.16 26.65 38.98
C LYS A 79 -21.63 26.84 38.65
N GLU A 80 -21.96 27.89 37.92
CA GLU A 80 -23.32 28.13 37.44
C GLU A 80 -23.76 27.02 36.48
N MET A 81 -22.93 26.68 35.49
CA MET A 81 -23.23 25.61 34.53
C MET A 81 -23.43 24.26 35.21
N VAL A 82 -22.61 23.93 36.22
CA VAL A 82 -22.76 22.73 37.06
C VAL A 82 -24.09 22.74 37.81
N THR A 83 -24.42 23.85 38.47
CA THR A 83 -25.67 23.99 39.23
C THR A 83 -26.90 23.84 38.31
N THR A 84 -26.80 24.33 37.07
CA THR A 84 -27.85 24.19 36.06
C THR A 84 -27.86 22.84 35.34
N GLY A 85 -26.90 21.95 35.61
CA GLY A 85 -26.83 20.61 35.02
C GLY A 85 -26.35 20.56 33.57
N PHE A 86 -25.70 21.61 33.06
CA PHE A 86 -25.17 21.63 31.69
C PHE A 86 -23.86 20.86 31.53
N ILE A 87 -23.09 20.76 32.62
CA ILE A 87 -21.84 20.02 32.70
C ILE A 87 -21.74 19.37 34.08
N GLU A 88 -20.99 18.29 34.17
CA GLU A 88 -20.63 17.67 35.45
C GLU A 88 -19.60 18.52 36.19
N ASP A 89 -19.62 18.46 37.53
CA ASP A 89 -18.62 19.14 38.33
C ASP A 89 -17.23 18.56 38.06
N SER A 90 -16.22 19.43 37.94
CA SER A 90 -14.86 19.02 37.64
C SER A 90 -13.84 19.92 38.32
N SER A 91 -12.82 19.28 38.91
CA SER A 91 -11.72 20.00 39.57
C SER A 91 -10.79 20.76 38.60
N ASP A 92 -10.86 20.47 37.30
CA ASP A 92 -9.96 21.04 36.29
C ASP A 92 -10.43 22.39 35.73
N PHE A 93 -11.62 22.87 36.08
CA PHE A 93 -12.19 24.11 35.53
C PHE A 93 -11.30 25.35 35.69
N ASN A 94 -10.51 25.43 36.76
CA ASN A 94 -9.57 26.52 36.98
C ASN A 94 -8.43 26.56 35.93
N GLN A 95 -8.16 25.44 35.27
CA GLN A 95 -7.17 25.35 34.19
C GLN A 95 -7.73 25.82 32.84
N TYR A 96 -9.06 25.92 32.73
CA TYR A 96 -9.80 26.27 31.52
C TYR A 96 -10.76 27.45 31.76
N PRO A 97 -10.28 28.65 32.15
CA PRO A 97 -11.16 29.81 32.25
C PRO A 97 -11.76 30.17 30.89
N PHE A 98 -12.90 30.87 30.92
CA PHE A 98 -13.47 31.51 29.75
C PHE A 98 -13.68 33.01 30.01
N ASP A 99 -13.62 33.82 28.96
CA ASP A 99 -13.80 35.27 29.05
C ASP A 99 -15.27 35.70 28.92
N LYS A 100 -15.52 37.02 28.95
CA LYS A 100 -16.88 37.58 28.83
C LYS A 100 -17.54 37.30 27.47
N GLN A 101 -16.75 36.87 26.50
CA GLN A 101 -17.19 36.51 25.15
C GLN A 101 -17.34 35.00 24.99
N GLY A 102 -17.16 34.22 26.07
CA GLY A 102 -17.36 32.77 26.06
C GLY A 102 -16.22 31.98 25.39
N LEU A 103 -15.04 32.59 25.20
CA LEU A 103 -13.88 31.89 24.65
C LEU A 103 -13.15 31.12 25.75
N VAL A 104 -13.09 29.79 25.63
CA VAL A 104 -12.35 28.93 26.58
C VAL A 104 -10.86 28.96 26.26
N ARG A 105 -10.03 29.07 27.31
CA ARG A 105 -8.57 29.06 27.20
C ARG A 105 -7.96 28.09 28.19
N SER A 106 -7.03 27.26 27.74
CA SER A 106 -6.13 26.52 28.61
C SER A 106 -5.03 27.46 29.10
N SER A 107 -4.82 27.48 30.42
CA SER A 107 -3.70 28.22 31.03
C SER A 107 -2.32 27.84 30.48
N VAL A 108 -2.19 26.61 29.95
CA VAL A 108 -0.94 26.08 29.39
C VAL A 108 -0.92 26.16 27.87
N TRP A 109 -2.02 25.79 27.21
CA TRP A 109 -2.03 25.56 25.75
C TRP A 109 -2.67 26.68 24.92
N GLY A 110 -3.31 27.68 25.54
CA GLY A 110 -4.03 28.73 24.80
C GLY A 110 -5.46 28.32 24.45
N SER A 111 -6.02 28.87 23.37
CA SER A 111 -7.38 28.55 22.89
C SER A 111 -7.34 27.67 21.64
N LEU A 112 -8.49 27.14 21.20
CA LEU A 112 -8.59 26.38 19.95
C LEU A 112 -8.10 27.16 18.72
N SER A 113 -8.30 28.48 18.72
CA SER A 113 -7.85 29.39 17.66
C SER A 113 -6.39 29.84 17.78
N ASP A 114 -5.72 29.55 18.89
CA ASP A 114 -4.35 29.99 19.19
C ASP A 114 -3.67 28.98 20.12
N ILE A 115 -3.48 27.76 19.60
CA ILE A 115 -2.89 26.67 20.37
C ILE A 115 -1.37 26.68 20.27
N ARG A 116 -0.70 26.63 21.43
CA ARG A 116 0.77 26.66 21.49
C ARG A 116 1.42 25.44 20.85
N ALA A 117 2.54 25.64 20.17
CA ALA A 117 3.33 24.52 19.65
C ALA A 117 3.95 23.68 20.78
N LEU A 118 4.27 22.41 20.52
CA LEU A 118 4.89 21.53 21.53
C LEU A 118 6.24 22.06 22.01
N SER A 119 6.97 22.78 21.15
CA SER A 119 8.25 23.42 21.48
C SER A 119 8.13 24.62 22.42
N GLU A 120 6.94 25.19 22.58
CA GLU A 120 6.70 26.34 23.46
C GLU A 120 6.33 25.91 24.90
N VAL A 121 6.02 24.63 25.11
CA VAL A 121 5.60 24.09 26.40
C VAL A 121 6.59 23.03 26.86
N SER A 122 7.60 23.42 27.63
CA SER A 122 8.55 22.48 28.23
C SER A 122 7.91 21.71 29.39
N ILE A 123 8.23 20.42 29.54
CA ILE A 123 7.83 19.66 30.73
C ILE A 123 9.03 19.09 31.49
N SER A 124 8.99 19.25 32.81
CA SER A 124 10.02 18.73 33.71
C SER A 124 9.57 17.50 34.51
N LYS A 125 8.26 17.18 34.50
CA LYS A 125 7.66 16.09 35.28
C LYS A 125 6.60 15.34 34.48
N ALA A 126 6.60 14.01 34.63
CA ALA A 126 5.59 13.10 34.14
C ALA A 126 4.87 12.41 35.31
N THR A 127 3.57 12.15 35.14
CA THR A 127 2.79 11.34 36.07
C THR A 127 3.16 9.86 35.94
N LYS A 128 2.75 9.03 36.90
CA LYS A 128 2.95 7.57 36.84
C LYS A 128 2.24 6.95 35.64
N ALA A 129 1.05 7.43 35.30
CA ALA A 129 0.28 6.96 34.16
C ALA A 129 0.97 7.31 32.83
N GLU A 130 1.37 8.57 32.65
CA GLU A 130 2.10 9.02 31.46
C GLU A 130 3.41 8.26 31.26
N LYS A 131 4.14 7.99 32.36
CA LYS A 131 5.33 7.15 32.32
C LYS A 131 5.00 5.73 31.86
N ALA A 132 3.93 5.13 32.39
CA ALA A 132 3.51 3.78 32.01
C ALA A 132 3.11 3.69 30.54
N ASP A 133 2.38 4.69 30.03
CA ASP A 133 1.99 4.81 28.63
C ASP A 133 3.20 5.01 27.72
N TYR A 134 4.12 5.89 28.12
CA TYR A 134 5.38 6.05 27.39
C TYR A 134 6.22 4.78 27.41
N ASP A 135 6.30 4.07 28.54
CA ASP A 135 7.04 2.81 28.62
C ASP A 135 6.37 1.72 27.75
N MET A 136 5.04 1.71 27.64
CA MET A 136 4.32 0.83 26.73
C MET A 136 4.60 1.17 25.27
N PHE A 137 4.52 2.45 24.91
CA PHE A 137 4.92 2.95 23.60
C PHE A 137 6.37 2.56 23.30
N LYS A 138 7.30 2.84 24.21
CA LYS A 138 8.72 2.51 24.10
C LYS A 138 8.95 1.02 23.96
N ARG A 139 8.26 0.16 24.72
CA ARG A 139 8.37 -1.31 24.54
C ARG A 139 7.86 -1.76 23.18
N GLY A 140 6.82 -1.13 22.64
CA GLY A 140 6.37 -1.35 21.28
C GLY A 140 7.40 -0.88 20.27
N TYR A 141 7.90 0.33 20.45
CA TYR A 141 8.86 0.99 19.56
C TYR A 141 10.23 0.28 19.55
N GLN A 142 10.78 -0.08 20.71
CA GLN A 142 12.06 -0.79 20.84
C GLN A 142 12.06 -2.21 20.23
N ARG A 143 10.89 -2.83 20.00
CA ARG A 143 10.80 -4.08 19.20
C ARG A 143 11.21 -3.85 17.75
N PHE A 144 11.05 -2.62 17.27
CA PHE A 144 11.39 -2.20 15.93
C PHE A 144 12.77 -1.52 15.93
N TRP A 145 13.08 -0.70 16.93
CA TRP A 145 14.23 0.18 16.96
C TRP A 145 15.23 -0.24 18.04
N THR A 146 16.21 -1.07 17.68
CA THR A 146 17.16 -1.65 18.65
C THR A 146 18.50 -0.91 18.72
N ARG A 147 18.90 -0.13 17.70
CA ARG A 147 20.24 0.48 17.68
C ARG A 147 20.40 1.83 16.97
N PHE A 148 19.68 2.10 15.88
CA PHE A 148 19.76 3.35 15.11
C PHE A 148 18.35 3.80 14.71
N PHE A 149 18.13 5.12 14.58
CA PHE A 149 16.93 5.66 13.93
C PHE A 149 17.20 5.82 12.44
N ASP A 150 16.20 5.55 11.59
CA ASP A 150 16.34 5.50 10.14
C ASP A 150 16.21 6.93 9.61
N PRO A 151 17.29 7.66 9.26
CA PRO A 151 17.16 8.91 8.52
C PRO A 151 16.24 8.71 7.31
N ILE A 152 15.31 9.65 7.18
CA ILE A 152 14.37 9.71 6.06
C ILE A 152 14.74 10.92 5.22
N ALA A 153 14.87 10.74 3.92
CA ALA A 153 14.98 11.85 3.00
C ALA A 153 13.99 11.70 1.85
N LEU A 154 13.40 12.83 1.48
CA LEU A 154 12.49 12.96 0.35
C LEU A 154 13.07 14.02 -0.58
N THR A 155 13.30 13.70 -1.84
CA THR A 155 13.61 14.70 -2.87
C THR A 155 12.46 14.77 -3.85
N PHE A 156 12.27 15.93 -4.45
CA PHE A 156 11.34 16.09 -5.56
C PHE A 156 11.96 16.95 -6.68
N LEU A 157 11.52 16.69 -7.89
CA LEU A 157 11.87 17.40 -9.11
C LEU A 157 10.58 17.73 -9.84
N LEU A 158 10.44 19.00 -10.21
CA LEU A 158 9.28 19.56 -10.88
C LEU A 158 9.65 19.80 -12.35
N ASP A 159 9.36 18.84 -13.21
CA ASP A 159 9.49 18.98 -14.67
C ASP A 159 8.12 18.69 -15.33
N GLU A 160 8.09 18.34 -16.61
CA GLU A 160 6.89 17.78 -17.27
C GLU A 160 6.29 16.61 -16.48
N GLN A 161 7.13 15.91 -15.73
CA GLN A 161 6.75 14.92 -14.75
C GLN A 161 7.21 15.38 -13.36
N LEU A 162 6.37 15.17 -12.36
CA LEU A 162 6.73 15.28 -10.97
C LEU A 162 7.43 13.98 -10.58
N TYR A 163 8.71 14.10 -10.24
CA TYR A 163 9.49 12.99 -9.72
C TYR A 163 9.69 13.18 -8.22
N ALA A 164 9.56 12.11 -7.45
CA ALA A 164 9.87 12.07 -6.03
C ALA A 164 10.69 10.83 -5.69
N GLN A 165 11.71 10.99 -4.85
CA GLN A 165 12.50 9.89 -4.30
C GLN A 165 12.39 9.94 -2.78
N LEU A 166 11.98 8.84 -2.16
CA LEU A 166 11.96 8.63 -0.72
C LEU A 166 12.99 7.57 -0.38
N VAL A 167 13.99 7.95 0.41
CA VAL A 167 15.01 7.04 0.93
C VAL A 167 14.83 6.92 2.43
N VAL A 168 14.79 5.69 2.94
CA VAL A 168 14.72 5.34 4.36
C VAL A 168 15.84 4.34 4.65
N ARG A 169 16.82 4.74 5.48
CA ARG A 169 18.04 3.96 5.74
C ARG A 169 18.41 4.00 7.23
N PRO A 170 18.74 2.89 7.93
CA PRO A 170 18.33 1.53 7.58
C PRO A 170 16.80 1.43 7.44
N LEU A 171 16.27 0.25 7.18
CA LEU A 171 14.89 0.00 7.60
C LEU A 171 14.97 -0.94 8.79
N ILE A 172 14.21 -0.58 9.83
CA ILE A 172 13.80 -1.44 10.94
C ILE A 172 14.08 -2.92 10.65
N ASN A 173 15.01 -3.50 11.41
CA ASN A 173 15.32 -4.93 11.32
C ASN A 173 14.23 -5.79 11.99
N ASN A 174 12.99 -5.69 11.51
CA ASN A 174 11.83 -6.44 11.98
C ASN A 174 11.55 -7.66 11.10
N SER A 175 10.78 -8.61 11.62
CA SER A 175 10.47 -9.86 10.90
C SER A 175 9.59 -9.68 9.66
N GLU A 176 8.87 -8.56 9.51
CA GLU A 176 8.10 -8.24 8.30
C GLU A 176 9.03 -7.71 7.20
N TYR A 177 9.96 -6.83 7.56
CA TYR A 177 10.96 -6.27 6.69
C TYR A 177 11.95 -7.34 6.24
N ARG A 178 12.42 -8.21 7.15
CA ARG A 178 13.17 -9.40 6.77
C ARG A 178 12.37 -10.31 5.86
N ARG A 179 11.09 -10.55 6.11
CA ARG A 179 10.27 -11.35 5.17
C ARG A 179 10.15 -10.69 3.81
N MET A 180 10.05 -9.37 3.76
CA MET A 180 10.04 -8.61 2.52
C MET A 180 11.41 -8.69 1.83
N LEU A 181 12.52 -8.55 2.55
CA LEU A 181 13.88 -8.76 2.04
C LEU A 181 14.06 -10.19 1.55
N ASP A 182 13.72 -11.19 2.35
CA ASP A 182 13.79 -12.60 1.96
C ASP A 182 12.97 -12.88 0.71
N PHE A 183 11.84 -12.18 0.52
CA PHE A 183 11.04 -12.30 -0.68
C PHE A 183 11.63 -11.52 -1.87
N VAL A 184 12.11 -10.30 -1.67
CA VAL A 184 12.44 -9.33 -2.73
C VAL A 184 13.95 -9.24 -2.97
N ALA A 185 14.73 -9.10 -1.90
CA ALA A 185 16.19 -9.03 -1.89
C ALA A 185 16.82 -10.44 -1.97
N GLY A 186 16.98 -10.95 -3.19
CA GLY A 186 17.77 -12.16 -3.42
C GLY A 186 18.34 -12.32 -4.82
N GLY A 187 18.14 -11.32 -5.68
CA GLY A 187 18.85 -11.24 -6.96
C GLY A 187 20.21 -10.58 -6.78
N ASP A 188 21.21 -11.09 -7.49
CA ASP A 188 22.52 -10.45 -7.63
C ASP A 188 22.36 -8.96 -8.06
N GLU A 189 23.28 -8.06 -7.72
CA GLU A 189 23.11 -6.63 -8.02
C GLU A 189 23.03 -6.37 -9.54
N ALA A 190 23.79 -7.16 -10.33
CA ALA A 190 23.70 -7.22 -11.79
C ALA A 190 22.35 -7.77 -12.30
N GLN A 191 21.61 -8.48 -11.45
CA GLN A 191 20.27 -8.97 -11.71
C GLN A 191 19.19 -7.96 -11.34
N ARG A 192 19.48 -6.79 -10.74
CA ARG A 192 18.48 -5.76 -10.40
C ARG A 192 18.01 -4.89 -11.56
N SER A 193 18.68 -4.89 -12.71
CA SER A 193 18.18 -4.24 -13.95
C SER A 193 17.06 -5.05 -14.62
N PHE A 194 15.85 -4.50 -14.79
CA PHE A 194 14.80 -5.22 -15.55
C PHE A 194 15.20 -5.42 -17.01
N ARG A 195 14.88 -6.60 -17.54
CA ARG A 195 14.98 -6.82 -18.98
C ARG A 195 13.67 -6.38 -19.63
N ALA A 196 13.76 -5.78 -20.81
CA ALA A 196 12.56 -5.39 -21.54
C ALA A 196 11.65 -6.61 -21.73
N PRO A 197 10.36 -6.53 -21.37
CA PRO A 197 9.44 -7.62 -21.59
C PRO A 197 9.21 -7.81 -23.09
N LEU A 198 8.63 -8.94 -23.49
CA LEU A 198 8.23 -9.16 -24.87
C LEU A 198 7.31 -8.05 -25.40
N ARG A 199 6.51 -7.46 -24.52
CA ARG A 199 5.54 -6.42 -24.84
C ARG A 199 5.37 -5.47 -23.65
N MET A 200 5.35 -4.17 -23.91
CA MET A 200 4.89 -3.15 -22.96
C MET A 200 3.41 -2.89 -23.17
N VAL A 201 2.68 -2.74 -22.07
CA VAL A 201 1.24 -2.46 -22.07
C VAL A 201 0.90 -1.34 -21.10
N PRO A 202 -0.31 -0.73 -21.20
CA PRO A 202 -0.66 0.44 -20.42
C PRO A 202 -0.48 0.26 -18.91
N ILE A 203 -0.82 -0.88 -18.32
CA ILE A 203 -0.49 -1.16 -16.91
C ILE A 203 0.48 -2.32 -16.86
N GLN A 204 1.66 -2.09 -16.30
CA GLN A 204 2.75 -3.04 -16.25
C GLN A 204 3.31 -3.11 -14.83
N MET A 205 3.59 -4.31 -14.36
CA MET A 205 4.33 -4.54 -13.12
C MET A 205 5.49 -5.49 -13.38
N PHE A 206 6.65 -5.16 -12.86
CA PHE A 206 7.81 -6.00 -12.82
C PHE A 206 8.17 -6.25 -11.36
N LEU A 207 8.43 -7.50 -11.03
CA LEU A 207 8.81 -7.94 -9.71
C LEU A 207 10.04 -8.83 -9.83
N LYS A 208 11.07 -8.49 -9.06
CA LYS A 208 12.17 -9.38 -8.73
C LYS A 208 11.98 -9.91 -7.34
N PHE A 209 12.19 -11.20 -7.24
CA PHE A 209 11.95 -11.91 -6.00
C PHE A 209 12.91 -13.08 -5.92
N ASN A 210 13.26 -13.45 -4.70
CA ASN A 210 13.99 -14.66 -4.42
C ASN A 210 13.02 -15.85 -4.55
N PHE A 211 13.02 -16.48 -5.73
CA PHE A 211 12.16 -17.63 -5.99
C PHE A 211 12.38 -18.75 -4.97
N ASP A 212 13.63 -18.98 -4.56
CA ASP A 212 13.98 -20.04 -3.61
C ASP A 212 13.28 -19.79 -2.27
N ASN A 213 13.47 -18.59 -1.70
CA ASN A 213 12.82 -18.21 -0.45
C ASN A 213 11.28 -18.17 -0.58
N PHE A 214 10.74 -17.71 -1.71
CA PHE A 214 9.30 -17.71 -1.95
C PHE A 214 8.71 -19.12 -1.87
N VAL A 215 9.32 -20.09 -2.56
CA VAL A 215 8.86 -21.48 -2.56
C VAL A 215 9.03 -22.10 -1.18
N LEU A 216 10.19 -21.92 -0.54
CA LEU A 216 10.47 -22.48 0.79
C LEU A 216 9.52 -21.93 1.85
N ASN A 217 9.27 -20.61 1.85
CA ASN A 217 8.35 -19.98 2.79
C ASN A 217 6.90 -20.41 2.54
N SER A 218 6.46 -20.42 1.27
CA SER A 218 5.12 -20.91 0.93
C SER A 218 4.96 -22.36 1.37
N TRP A 219 5.93 -23.22 1.05
CA TRP A 219 5.92 -24.62 1.44
C TRP A 219 5.81 -24.82 2.96
N ARG A 220 6.52 -23.99 3.75
CA ARG A 220 6.46 -24.00 5.21
C ARG A 220 5.05 -23.76 5.73
N GLU A 221 4.41 -22.67 5.28
CA GLU A 221 3.06 -22.29 5.71
C GLU A 221 2.01 -23.36 5.33
N PHE A 222 2.27 -24.12 4.25
CA PHE A 222 1.33 -25.08 3.73
C PHE A 222 1.47 -26.51 4.27
N ARG A 223 2.68 -26.98 4.61
CA ARG A 223 2.92 -28.39 4.98
C ARG A 223 3.18 -28.66 6.46
N PHE A 224 3.50 -27.66 7.28
CA PHE A 224 4.03 -27.93 8.61
C PHE A 224 3.05 -27.58 9.73
N GLN A 225 2.81 -28.56 10.60
CA GLN A 225 2.21 -28.32 11.91
C GLN A 225 3.26 -27.66 12.81
N PRO A 226 2.90 -26.59 13.55
CA PRO A 226 3.86 -25.73 14.28
C PRO A 226 4.76 -26.44 15.32
N ASN A 227 4.48 -27.70 15.65
CA ASN A 227 5.25 -28.48 16.63
C ASN A 227 6.44 -29.29 16.04
N ARG A 228 6.58 -29.39 14.70
CA ARG A 228 7.74 -30.07 14.06
C ARG A 228 8.86 -29.11 13.60
N ASP A 229 8.70 -27.80 13.81
CA ASP A 229 9.45 -26.76 13.10
C ASP A 229 10.90 -26.52 13.56
N ARG A 230 11.32 -26.99 14.74
CA ARG A 230 12.71 -26.73 15.18
C ARG A 230 13.77 -27.46 14.38
N GLN A 231 13.48 -28.65 13.86
CA GLN A 231 14.47 -29.44 13.12
C GLN A 231 14.65 -28.97 11.67
N THR A 232 13.61 -28.41 11.06
CA THR A 232 13.66 -27.89 9.68
C THR A 232 14.35 -26.54 9.59
N GLU A 233 14.37 -25.74 10.65
CA GLU A 233 15.16 -24.50 10.73
C GLU A 233 16.67 -24.75 10.83
N GLU A 234 17.09 -25.92 11.31
CA GLU A 234 18.51 -26.31 11.39
C GLU A 234 19.07 -26.85 10.07
N LEU A 235 18.20 -27.16 9.09
CA LEU A 235 18.61 -27.66 7.78
C LEU A 235 19.28 -26.57 6.94
N SER A 236 20.29 -26.97 6.15
CA SER A 236 20.90 -26.06 5.19
C SER A 236 19.88 -25.61 4.13
N LEU A 237 20.15 -24.51 3.42
CA LEU A 237 19.29 -24.06 2.31
C LEU A 237 19.12 -25.15 1.25
N GLU A 238 20.20 -25.85 0.90
CA GLU A 238 20.19 -26.91 -0.11
C GLU A 238 19.39 -28.14 0.34
N ASP A 239 19.50 -28.54 1.61
CA ASP A 239 18.68 -29.64 2.14
C ASP A 239 17.18 -29.29 2.09
N ARG A 240 16.83 -28.04 2.40
CA ARG A 240 15.43 -27.56 2.32
C ARG A 240 14.92 -27.58 0.88
N LYS A 241 15.74 -27.18 -0.09
CA LYS A 241 15.40 -27.26 -1.52
C LYS A 241 15.18 -28.71 -1.96
N GLN A 242 16.09 -29.61 -1.60
CA GLN A 242 15.98 -31.04 -1.91
C GLN A 242 14.70 -31.65 -1.33
N LEU A 243 14.33 -31.30 -0.10
CA LEU A 243 13.09 -31.77 0.51
C LEU A 243 11.83 -31.32 -0.26
N VAL A 244 11.79 -30.07 -0.73
CA VAL A 244 10.68 -29.58 -1.57
C VAL A 244 10.66 -30.31 -2.91
N ASN A 245 11.81 -30.44 -3.56
CA ASN A 245 11.94 -31.15 -4.84
C ASN A 245 11.47 -32.60 -4.72
N GLN A 246 11.93 -33.35 -3.71
CA GLN A 246 11.52 -34.72 -3.44
C GLN A 246 10.02 -34.80 -3.16
N ALA A 247 9.48 -33.93 -2.32
CA ALA A 247 8.07 -33.97 -1.98
C ALA A 247 7.15 -33.63 -3.16
N MET A 248 7.58 -32.73 -4.05
CA MET A 248 6.89 -32.44 -5.30
C MET A 248 7.02 -33.62 -6.28
N GLN A 249 8.19 -34.25 -6.35
CA GLN A 249 8.45 -35.41 -7.19
C GLN A 249 7.55 -36.60 -6.80
N GLU A 250 7.47 -36.91 -5.50
CA GLU A 250 6.63 -37.98 -4.94
C GLU A 250 5.15 -37.71 -5.22
N GLU A 251 4.70 -36.48 -4.99
CA GLU A 251 3.29 -36.13 -5.17
C GLU A 251 2.86 -36.20 -6.64
N LEU A 252 3.69 -35.65 -7.53
CA LEU A 252 3.44 -35.65 -8.97
C LEU A 252 3.79 -37.00 -9.61
N GLN A 253 4.32 -37.96 -8.84
CA GLN A 253 4.75 -39.29 -9.28
C GLN A 253 5.73 -39.21 -10.47
N LEU A 254 6.69 -38.29 -10.38
CA LEU A 254 7.67 -38.08 -11.44
C LEU A 254 8.76 -39.16 -11.35
N ASN A 255 9.00 -39.84 -12.48
CA ASN A 255 10.07 -40.83 -12.60
C ASN A 255 11.47 -40.19 -12.68
N GLU A 256 11.54 -38.89 -12.96
CA GLU A 256 12.79 -38.15 -13.12
C GLU A 256 13.01 -37.17 -11.95
N PRO A 257 14.27 -36.91 -11.56
CA PRO A 257 14.60 -35.92 -10.54
C PRO A 257 14.08 -34.52 -10.92
N LEU A 258 13.22 -33.98 -10.05
CA LEU A 258 12.72 -32.61 -10.16
C LEU A 258 13.72 -31.64 -9.53
N ASP A 259 14.04 -30.56 -10.23
CA ASP A 259 14.70 -29.43 -9.60
C ASP A 259 14.01 -28.11 -9.96
N LEU A 260 13.07 -27.70 -9.12
CA LEU A 260 12.28 -26.49 -9.35
C LEU A 260 13.15 -25.23 -9.28
N PHE A 261 14.13 -25.22 -8.38
CA PHE A 261 14.99 -24.06 -8.09
C PHE A 261 15.98 -23.79 -9.22
N ASP A 262 16.38 -24.83 -9.96
CA ASP A 262 17.22 -24.70 -11.15
C ASP A 262 16.45 -24.44 -12.44
N MET A 263 15.12 -24.58 -12.44
CA MET A 263 14.29 -24.29 -13.61
C MET A 263 13.78 -22.84 -13.63
N VAL A 264 13.41 -22.30 -12.48
CA VAL A 264 12.71 -21.01 -12.38
C VAL A 264 13.65 -19.90 -11.94
N GLY A 265 13.53 -18.74 -12.58
CA GLY A 265 14.25 -17.52 -12.23
C GLY A 265 13.46 -16.62 -11.27
N GLY A 266 14.14 -15.64 -10.69
CA GLY A 266 13.57 -14.69 -9.73
C GLY A 266 12.94 -13.44 -10.35
N GLU A 267 12.35 -13.54 -11.53
CA GLU A 267 11.78 -12.37 -12.24
C GLU A 267 10.39 -12.69 -12.79
N LEU A 268 9.44 -11.83 -12.44
CA LEU A 268 8.05 -11.87 -12.83
C LEU A 268 7.68 -10.55 -13.50
N VAL A 269 7.04 -10.63 -14.66
CA VAL A 269 6.42 -9.48 -15.31
C VAL A 269 4.93 -9.73 -15.45
N MET A 270 4.12 -8.71 -15.22
CA MET A 270 2.70 -8.73 -15.48
C MET A 270 2.32 -7.50 -16.29
N GLY A 271 1.36 -7.68 -17.17
CA GLY A 271 0.89 -6.64 -18.05
C GLY A 271 -0.62 -6.72 -18.24
N LEU A 272 -1.25 -5.56 -18.29
CA LEU A 272 -2.65 -5.37 -18.61
C LEU A 272 -2.77 -4.31 -19.72
N GLY A 273 -3.31 -4.77 -20.85
CA GLY A 273 -3.53 -4.02 -22.08
C GLY A 273 -4.61 -2.94 -21.99
N SER A 274 -4.87 -2.27 -23.11
CA SER A 274 -5.95 -1.28 -23.22
C SER A 274 -7.35 -1.89 -23.20
N ASP A 275 -7.46 -3.16 -23.62
CA ASP A 275 -8.73 -3.88 -23.73
C ASP A 275 -9.06 -4.59 -22.42
N ILE A 276 -9.50 -3.79 -21.44
CA ILE A 276 -9.98 -4.27 -20.15
C ILE A 276 -11.48 -4.03 -20.11
N PRO A 277 -12.32 -5.05 -20.38
CA PRO A 277 -13.74 -4.91 -20.19
C PRO A 277 -14.04 -4.72 -18.69
N LEU A 278 -14.41 -3.50 -18.30
CA LEU A 278 -14.75 -3.14 -16.91
C LEU A 278 -15.86 -3.99 -16.30
N ALA A 279 -16.76 -4.52 -17.11
CA ALA A 279 -17.82 -5.41 -16.66
C ALA A 279 -17.32 -6.82 -16.33
N PHE A 280 -16.04 -7.16 -16.62
CA PHE A 280 -15.49 -8.52 -16.61
C PHE A 280 -16.45 -9.56 -17.22
N ALA A 281 -17.31 -9.13 -18.15
CA ALA A 281 -18.40 -9.94 -18.68
C ALA A 281 -17.86 -11.20 -19.37
N ASN A 282 -16.65 -11.10 -19.90
CA ASN A 282 -15.89 -12.22 -20.41
C ASN A 282 -14.40 -12.02 -20.12
N ILE A 283 -13.86 -12.82 -19.20
CA ILE A 283 -12.43 -12.82 -18.87
C ILE A 283 -11.55 -13.24 -20.06
N ALA A 284 -12.12 -13.96 -21.04
CA ALA A 284 -11.43 -14.34 -22.26
C ALA A 284 -11.17 -13.16 -23.22
N ASP A 285 -11.71 -11.97 -22.94
CA ASP A 285 -11.44 -10.75 -23.71
C ASP A 285 -10.43 -9.83 -23.01
N VAL A 286 -9.99 -10.18 -21.79
CA VAL A 286 -9.04 -9.38 -21.02
C VAL A 286 -7.64 -9.52 -21.62
N ASP A 287 -7.05 -8.41 -22.03
CA ASP A 287 -5.65 -8.38 -22.48
C ASP A 287 -4.67 -8.40 -21.30
N PHE A 288 -4.63 -9.50 -20.55
CA PHE A 288 -3.73 -9.70 -19.41
C PHE A 288 -2.65 -10.72 -19.74
N PHE A 289 -1.42 -10.52 -19.27
CA PHE A 289 -0.40 -11.55 -19.30
C PHE A 289 0.50 -11.54 -18.06
N MET A 290 1.14 -12.68 -17.82
CA MET A 290 2.16 -12.87 -16.79
C MET A 290 3.35 -13.62 -17.39
N GLY A 291 4.53 -13.01 -17.42
CA GLY A 291 5.78 -13.64 -17.83
C GLY A 291 6.62 -14.05 -16.63
N LEU A 292 7.03 -15.31 -16.56
CA LEU A 292 7.95 -15.83 -15.56
C LEU A 292 9.29 -16.15 -16.23
N ARG A 293 10.38 -15.59 -15.68
CA ARG A 293 11.72 -15.90 -16.16
C ARG A 293 12.14 -17.29 -15.72
N LEU A 294 12.85 -17.98 -16.60
CA LEU A 294 13.32 -19.34 -16.45
C LEU A 294 14.86 -19.36 -16.53
N LYS A 295 15.45 -20.22 -15.72
CA LYS A 295 16.87 -20.61 -15.80
C LYS A 295 17.05 -21.68 -16.89
N ASP A 296 16.15 -22.66 -16.93
CA ASP A 296 16.11 -23.73 -17.93
C ASP A 296 14.70 -23.88 -18.54
N PRO A 297 14.43 -23.21 -19.69
CA PRO A 297 13.14 -23.29 -20.38
C PRO A 297 12.75 -24.70 -20.85
N ALA A 298 13.71 -25.51 -21.27
CA ALA A 298 13.44 -26.83 -21.82
C ALA A 298 12.98 -27.80 -20.71
N ARG A 299 13.68 -27.79 -19.57
CA ARG A 299 13.31 -28.59 -18.40
C ARG A 299 11.98 -28.11 -17.81
N PHE A 300 11.73 -26.80 -17.75
CA PHE A 300 10.45 -26.26 -17.29
C PHE A 300 9.28 -26.64 -18.21
N LYS A 301 9.48 -26.68 -19.53
CA LYS A 301 8.47 -27.16 -20.48
C LYS A 301 8.07 -28.61 -20.20
N LYS A 302 9.04 -29.51 -20.06
CA LYS A 302 8.81 -30.91 -19.71
C LYS A 302 8.10 -31.05 -18.35
N PHE A 303 8.46 -30.21 -17.39
CA PHE A 303 7.79 -30.14 -16.09
C PHE A 303 6.31 -29.76 -16.24
N LEU A 304 5.96 -28.73 -17.03
CA LEU A 304 4.56 -28.36 -17.29
C LEU A 304 3.77 -29.48 -17.98
N GLU A 305 4.36 -30.13 -18.98
CA GLU A 305 3.74 -31.28 -19.68
C GLU A 305 3.44 -32.41 -18.69
N THR A 306 4.38 -32.69 -17.79
CA THR A 306 4.21 -33.76 -16.79
C THR A 306 3.16 -33.41 -15.75
N ILE A 307 3.15 -32.17 -15.24
CA ILE A 307 2.11 -31.68 -14.33
C ILE A 307 0.73 -31.80 -15.00
N TYR A 308 0.61 -31.39 -16.25
CA TYR A 308 -0.65 -31.44 -16.97
C TYR A 308 -1.16 -32.87 -17.12
N ALA A 309 -0.29 -33.80 -17.57
CA ALA A 309 -0.63 -35.20 -17.72
C ALA A 309 -1.11 -35.80 -16.38
N HIS A 310 -0.44 -35.46 -15.28
CA HIS A 310 -0.84 -35.87 -13.94
C HIS A 310 -2.24 -35.36 -13.56
N PHE A 311 -2.53 -34.07 -13.79
CA PHE A 311 -3.86 -33.52 -13.50
C PHE A 311 -4.95 -34.09 -14.41
N ALA A 312 -4.67 -34.31 -15.69
CA ALA A 312 -5.61 -34.92 -16.62
C ALA A 312 -5.96 -36.36 -16.21
N ALA A 313 -4.96 -37.15 -15.78
CA ALA A 313 -5.19 -38.50 -15.26
C ALA A 313 -6.06 -38.48 -13.98
N GLN A 314 -5.81 -37.53 -13.07
CA GLN A 314 -6.65 -37.37 -11.88
C GLN A 314 -8.09 -36.94 -12.21
N ALA A 315 -8.27 -36.03 -13.15
CA ALA A 315 -9.58 -35.54 -13.57
C ALA A 315 -10.45 -36.66 -14.18
N ARG A 316 -9.84 -37.63 -14.87
CA ARG A 316 -10.54 -38.82 -15.38
C ARG A 316 -10.99 -39.79 -14.29
N ASN A 317 -10.19 -39.93 -13.23
CA ASN A 317 -10.43 -40.92 -12.17
C ASN A 317 -11.40 -40.42 -11.08
N ARG A 318 -11.53 -39.10 -10.90
CA ARG A 318 -12.55 -38.54 -10.00
C ARG A 318 -13.88 -38.51 -10.75
N GLY A 319 -14.80 -39.42 -10.40
CA GLY A 319 -16.18 -39.37 -10.90
C GLY A 319 -16.84 -38.01 -10.69
N ARG A 320 -18.01 -37.77 -11.32
CA ARG A 320 -18.77 -36.49 -11.49
C ARG A 320 -18.85 -35.47 -10.31
N GLY A 321 -18.30 -35.72 -9.13
CA GLY A 321 -18.30 -34.84 -7.95
C GLY A 321 -17.06 -33.97 -7.71
N ALA A 322 -16.02 -33.99 -8.57
CA ALA A 322 -14.89 -33.04 -8.42
C ALA A 322 -15.25 -31.65 -8.98
N LEU A 323 -14.61 -30.60 -8.44
CA LEU A 323 -14.84 -29.18 -8.76
C LEU A 323 -15.18 -28.96 -10.26
N PRO A 324 -16.44 -28.66 -10.62
CA PRO A 324 -16.91 -28.71 -12.02
C PRO A 324 -16.23 -27.71 -12.95
N PHE A 325 -15.48 -26.75 -12.41
CA PHE A 325 -14.75 -25.74 -13.16
C PHE A 325 -13.31 -26.14 -13.56
N LEU A 326 -12.88 -27.39 -13.31
CA LEU A 326 -11.55 -27.92 -13.71
C LEU A 326 -11.67 -29.19 -14.57
N GLN A 327 -12.67 -29.26 -15.45
CA GLN A 327 -12.77 -30.37 -16.39
C GLN A 327 -11.77 -30.15 -17.54
N LEU A 328 -10.63 -30.83 -17.46
CA LEU A 328 -9.66 -30.88 -18.55
C LEU A 328 -10.23 -31.73 -19.68
N SER A 329 -10.40 -31.15 -20.87
CA SER A 329 -10.90 -31.87 -22.05
C SER A 329 -9.82 -32.66 -22.80
N SER A 330 -8.54 -32.52 -22.41
CA SER A 330 -7.40 -33.18 -23.04
C SER A 330 -6.41 -33.76 -22.01
N THR A 331 -5.63 -34.76 -22.41
CA THR A 331 -4.48 -35.30 -21.64
C THR A 331 -3.17 -34.63 -21.91
N GLU A 332 -3.10 -33.84 -22.99
CA GLU A 332 -1.96 -33.01 -23.30
C GLU A 332 -2.41 -31.55 -23.53
N PRO A 333 -1.58 -30.55 -23.19
CA PRO A 333 -1.85 -29.18 -23.58
C PRO A 333 -2.03 -29.10 -25.11
N MET A 334 -3.09 -28.44 -25.57
CA MET A 334 -3.37 -28.33 -27.00
C MET A 334 -2.34 -27.41 -27.64
N LYS A 335 -1.47 -27.99 -28.46
CA LYS A 335 -0.47 -27.26 -29.23
C LYS A 335 -1.15 -26.53 -30.39
N ASN A 336 -0.94 -25.21 -30.45
CA ASN A 336 -1.45 -24.34 -31.49
C ASN A 336 -0.31 -23.54 -32.12
N SER A 337 -0.57 -22.92 -33.26
CA SER A 337 0.37 -21.99 -33.90
C SER A 337 -0.34 -20.70 -34.31
N TYR A 338 0.37 -19.59 -34.19
CA TYR A 338 -0.06 -18.28 -34.68
C TYR A 338 1.18 -17.53 -35.17
N ASN A 339 1.15 -16.98 -36.38
CA ASN A 339 2.30 -16.30 -37.01
C ASN A 339 3.62 -17.08 -36.90
N ASN A 340 3.58 -18.40 -37.16
CA ASN A 340 4.73 -19.33 -37.07
C ASN A 340 5.34 -19.51 -35.67
N HIS A 341 4.64 -19.05 -34.61
CA HIS A 341 5.03 -19.29 -33.23
C HIS A 341 4.10 -20.30 -32.58
N GLU A 342 4.70 -21.28 -31.89
CA GLU A 342 3.97 -22.30 -31.15
C GLU A 342 3.54 -21.75 -29.78
N TYR A 343 2.29 -21.98 -29.42
CA TYR A 343 1.76 -21.74 -28.09
C TYR A 343 0.86 -22.89 -27.68
N PHE A 344 0.54 -22.95 -26.40
CA PHE A 344 -0.19 -24.06 -25.82
C PHE A 344 -1.44 -23.57 -25.12
N LEU A 345 -2.49 -24.38 -25.14
CA LEU A 345 -3.79 -24.09 -24.57
C LEU A 345 -4.18 -25.21 -23.58
N ILE A 346 -4.49 -24.81 -22.35
CA ILE A 346 -5.08 -25.63 -21.30
C ILE A 346 -6.56 -25.25 -21.16
N PRO A 347 -7.49 -26.08 -21.67
CA PRO A 347 -8.92 -25.85 -21.51
C PRO A 347 -9.33 -26.23 -20.08
N THR A 348 -9.72 -25.25 -19.25
CA THR A 348 -10.18 -25.53 -17.87
C THR A 348 -11.70 -25.69 -17.76
N GLY A 349 -12.46 -25.38 -18.83
CA GLY A 349 -13.92 -25.42 -18.86
C GLY A 349 -14.59 -24.11 -18.42
N PHE A 350 -13.92 -23.27 -17.62
CA PHE A 350 -14.35 -21.91 -17.30
C PHE A 350 -13.53 -20.86 -18.05
N VAL A 351 -12.20 -20.98 -18.02
CA VAL A 351 -11.27 -20.04 -18.67
C VAL A 351 -10.13 -20.80 -19.30
N ASN A 352 -9.90 -20.55 -20.58
CA ASN A 352 -8.75 -21.12 -21.28
C ASN A 352 -7.46 -20.47 -20.77
N LEU A 353 -6.50 -21.28 -20.33
CA LEU A 353 -5.16 -20.81 -19.99
C LEU A 353 -4.24 -21.04 -21.18
N TYR A 354 -3.64 -19.98 -21.68
CA TYR A 354 -2.69 -20.00 -22.78
C TYR A 354 -1.28 -19.79 -22.23
N TYR A 355 -0.29 -20.46 -22.83
CA TYR A 355 1.10 -20.16 -22.53
C TYR A 355 2.04 -20.25 -23.75
N LEU A 356 3.08 -19.43 -23.73
CA LEU A 356 4.08 -19.27 -24.79
C LEU A 356 5.48 -19.25 -24.17
N PHE A 357 6.37 -20.09 -24.69
CA PHE A 357 7.79 -20.02 -24.37
C PHE A 357 8.48 -19.09 -25.36
N HIS A 358 9.20 -18.08 -24.85
CA HIS A 358 9.99 -17.18 -25.68
C HIS A 358 11.24 -16.71 -24.96
N GLY A 359 12.42 -17.01 -25.53
CA GLY A 359 13.71 -16.74 -24.90
C GLY A 359 13.82 -17.43 -23.54
N LYS A 360 14.14 -16.66 -22.49
CA LYS A 360 14.21 -17.14 -21.11
C LYS A 360 12.90 -16.95 -20.34
N TYR A 361 11.76 -16.75 -21.00
CA TYR A 361 10.48 -16.56 -20.32
C TYR A 361 9.45 -17.58 -20.79
N VAL A 362 8.54 -17.90 -19.87
CA VAL A 362 7.22 -18.46 -20.19
C VAL A 362 6.18 -17.40 -19.87
N TYR A 363 5.33 -17.09 -20.84
CA TYR A 363 4.22 -16.16 -20.70
C TYR A 363 2.92 -16.93 -20.55
N PHE A 364 2.09 -16.54 -19.59
CA PHE A 364 0.76 -17.07 -19.34
C PHE A 364 -0.29 -15.99 -19.58
N THR A 365 -1.45 -16.39 -20.10
CA THR A 365 -2.61 -15.52 -20.24
C THR A 365 -3.92 -16.30 -20.25
N VAL A 366 -5.03 -15.62 -20.02
CA VAL A 366 -6.39 -16.17 -19.98
C VAL A 366 -7.21 -15.86 -21.24
N SER A 367 -6.63 -15.16 -22.21
CA SER A 367 -7.31 -14.77 -23.45
C SER A 367 -6.51 -15.13 -24.70
N GLN A 368 -7.24 -15.54 -25.74
CA GLN A 368 -6.67 -15.70 -27.08
C GLN A 368 -6.14 -14.36 -27.63
N LEU A 369 -6.82 -13.26 -27.30
CA LEU A 369 -6.42 -11.92 -27.71
C LEU A 369 -5.02 -11.56 -27.17
N ALA A 370 -4.77 -11.76 -25.88
CA ALA A 370 -3.49 -11.45 -25.27
C ALA A 370 -2.36 -12.32 -25.80
N ILE A 371 -2.58 -13.63 -25.99
CA ILE A 371 -1.52 -14.52 -26.50
C ILE A 371 -1.14 -14.15 -27.93
N ASN A 372 -2.13 -13.82 -28.78
CA ASN A 372 -1.86 -13.37 -30.15
C ASN A 372 -1.03 -12.07 -30.14
N ARG A 373 -1.37 -11.11 -29.28
CA ARG A 373 -0.63 -9.84 -29.17
C ARG A 373 0.79 -10.02 -28.61
N LEU A 374 0.99 -10.95 -27.68
CA LEU A 374 2.34 -11.33 -27.24
C LEU A 374 3.16 -11.87 -28.41
N ILE A 375 2.59 -12.80 -29.18
CA ILE A 375 3.24 -13.38 -30.36
C ILE A 375 3.54 -12.31 -31.41
N ASP A 376 2.59 -11.41 -31.68
CA ASP A 376 2.77 -10.30 -32.63
C ASP A 376 3.88 -9.33 -32.23
N SER A 377 4.29 -9.34 -30.95
CA SER A 377 5.38 -8.51 -30.44
C SER A 377 6.75 -9.18 -30.63
N ILE A 378 6.82 -10.48 -30.96
CA ILE A 378 8.07 -11.18 -31.23
C ILE A 378 8.76 -10.58 -32.45
N GLY A 379 10.05 -10.26 -32.30
CA GLY A 379 10.87 -9.68 -33.38
C GLY A 379 10.58 -8.20 -33.67
N LYS A 380 9.65 -7.57 -32.96
CA LYS A 380 9.40 -6.13 -33.04
C LYS A 380 10.14 -5.41 -31.91
N PRO A 381 10.63 -4.17 -32.14
CA PRO A 381 11.11 -3.35 -31.04
C PRO A 381 9.97 -3.11 -30.06
N VAL A 382 10.26 -3.25 -28.77
CA VAL A 382 9.29 -3.01 -27.71
C VAL A 382 8.86 -1.55 -27.80
N GLN A 383 7.60 -1.33 -28.18
CA GLN A 383 7.03 0.01 -28.23
C GLN A 383 6.71 0.44 -26.80
N VAL A 384 7.50 1.38 -26.30
CA VAL A 384 7.27 2.03 -25.02
C VAL A 384 6.55 3.35 -25.30
N GLY A 385 5.44 3.61 -24.62
CA GLY A 385 4.80 4.92 -24.71
C GLY A 385 5.73 6.01 -24.17
N ALA A 386 5.50 7.25 -24.60
CA ALA A 386 6.35 8.38 -24.19
C ALA A 386 6.39 8.54 -22.67
N TYR A 387 5.25 8.32 -22.00
CA TYR A 387 5.16 8.35 -20.54
C TYR A 387 6.06 7.29 -19.90
N ALA A 388 5.89 6.01 -20.24
CA ALA A 388 6.66 4.93 -19.64
C ALA A 388 8.16 5.07 -19.95
N SER A 389 8.51 5.55 -21.14
CA SER A 389 9.91 5.84 -21.51
C SER A 389 10.51 6.89 -20.58
N ASN A 390 9.84 8.03 -20.40
CA ASN A 390 10.31 9.11 -19.51
C ASN A 390 10.36 8.63 -18.05
N ALA A 391 9.32 7.93 -17.60
CA ALA A 391 9.27 7.37 -16.26
C ALA A 391 10.43 6.40 -16.00
N MET A 392 10.77 5.52 -16.95
CA MET A 392 11.94 4.63 -16.82
C MET A 392 13.27 5.38 -16.80
N GLN A 393 13.38 6.54 -17.47
CA GLN A 393 14.58 7.38 -17.38
C GLN A 393 14.74 8.00 -15.99
N TYR A 394 13.65 8.44 -15.36
CA TYR A 394 13.66 8.99 -14.00
C TYR A 394 13.84 7.92 -12.92
N LEU A 395 13.11 6.81 -13.03
CA LEU A 395 13.19 5.72 -12.07
C LEU A 395 14.53 5.00 -12.18
N GLY A 396 15.06 4.85 -13.39
CA GLY A 396 16.15 3.92 -13.66
C GLY A 396 15.64 2.47 -13.72
N THR A 397 16.57 1.54 -13.96
CA THR A 397 16.25 0.12 -14.17
C THR A 397 16.47 -0.76 -12.95
N LYS A 398 17.18 -0.24 -11.93
CA LYS A 398 17.51 -0.95 -10.69
C LYS A 398 16.39 -0.79 -9.68
N HIS A 399 15.35 -1.61 -9.80
CA HIS A 399 14.31 -1.76 -8.78
C HIS A 399 13.99 -3.22 -8.59
N ASP A 400 13.51 -3.57 -7.40
CA ASP A 400 12.98 -4.91 -7.17
C ASP A 400 11.49 -4.98 -7.49
N LEU A 401 10.75 -3.88 -7.31
CA LEU A 401 9.40 -3.72 -7.80
C LEU A 401 9.33 -2.48 -8.68
N LEU A 402 8.85 -2.62 -9.91
CA LEU A 402 8.56 -1.51 -10.80
C LEU A 402 7.12 -1.62 -11.27
N PHE A 403 6.34 -0.57 -11.07
CA PHE A 403 4.98 -0.48 -11.57
C PHE A 403 4.86 0.75 -12.46
N ILE A 404 4.29 0.58 -13.64
CA ILE A 404 4.08 1.64 -14.63
C ILE A 404 2.64 1.57 -15.09
N ALA A 405 1.95 2.71 -15.08
CA ALA A 405 0.61 2.86 -15.61
C ALA A 405 0.54 4.06 -16.56
N GLU A 406 0.43 3.80 -17.86
CA GLU A 406 0.02 4.75 -18.89
C GLU A 406 -1.51 4.79 -18.95
N LEU A 407 -2.08 5.87 -18.47
CA LEU A 407 -3.51 6.12 -18.46
C LEU A 407 -4.05 6.69 -19.78
N GLY A 408 -3.18 7.20 -20.65
CA GLY A 408 -3.55 7.71 -21.97
C GLY A 408 -4.34 6.69 -22.81
N PRO A 409 -3.79 5.48 -23.07
CA PRO A 409 -4.51 4.41 -23.76
C PRO A 409 -5.75 3.90 -23.00
N LEU A 410 -5.84 4.17 -21.69
CA LEU A 410 -6.91 3.73 -20.81
C LEU A 410 -7.99 4.80 -20.60
N ARG A 411 -8.13 5.78 -21.50
CA ARG A 411 -9.05 6.91 -21.33
C ARG A 411 -10.49 6.49 -20.95
N ALA A 412 -11.04 5.47 -21.60
CA ALA A 412 -12.39 4.98 -21.27
C ALA A 412 -12.46 4.37 -19.85
N LEU A 413 -11.46 3.59 -19.47
CA LEU A 413 -11.32 3.06 -18.11
C LEU A 413 -11.12 4.19 -17.09
N ARG A 414 -10.31 5.19 -17.42
CA ARG A 414 -10.06 6.38 -16.61
C ARG A 414 -11.33 7.18 -16.37
N GLU A 415 -12.12 7.47 -17.41
CA GLU A 415 -13.40 8.18 -17.31
C GLU A 415 -14.39 7.43 -16.41
N GLN A 416 -14.42 6.09 -16.50
CA GLN A 416 -15.27 5.26 -15.63
C GLN A 416 -14.74 5.13 -14.19
N LEU A 417 -13.43 5.00 -13.98
CA LEU A 417 -12.81 4.97 -12.64
C LEU A 417 -13.01 6.29 -11.91
N ILE A 418 -12.77 7.42 -12.59
CA ILE A 418 -13.00 8.77 -12.06
C ILE A 418 -14.50 8.99 -11.80
N GLY A 419 -15.36 8.60 -12.75
CA GLY A 419 -16.81 8.76 -12.63
C GLY A 419 -17.46 7.87 -11.57
N GLY A 420 -16.87 6.72 -11.26
CA GLY A 420 -17.49 5.67 -10.46
C GLY A 420 -17.21 5.70 -8.96
N SER A 421 -15.97 5.90 -8.53
CA SER A 421 -15.56 5.47 -7.18
C SER A 421 -14.77 6.49 -6.36
N THR A 422 -13.72 7.10 -6.92
CA THR A 422 -12.76 7.89 -6.13
C THR A 422 -13.28 9.27 -5.77
N MET A 423 -13.88 9.97 -6.74
CA MET A 423 -14.42 11.31 -6.54
C MET A 423 -15.61 11.29 -5.58
N ARG A 424 -16.52 10.32 -5.71
CA ARG A 424 -17.64 10.17 -4.77
C ARG A 424 -17.19 9.83 -3.36
N LEU A 425 -16.27 8.88 -3.16
CA LEU A 425 -15.86 8.48 -1.81
C LEU A 425 -15.13 9.61 -1.06
N GLN A 426 -14.12 10.23 -1.68
CA GLN A 426 -13.37 11.32 -1.05
C GLN A 426 -14.25 12.56 -0.82
N MET A 427 -15.09 12.92 -1.79
CA MET A 427 -16.03 14.03 -1.62
C MET A 427 -17.15 13.69 -0.64
N ASN A 428 -17.58 12.44 -0.50
CA ASN A 428 -18.58 12.06 0.51
C ASN A 428 -18.04 12.32 1.92
N ASP A 429 -16.79 11.95 2.18
CA ASP A 429 -16.19 12.15 3.50
C ASP A 429 -15.89 13.63 3.74
N ALA A 430 -15.36 14.35 2.75
CA ALA A 430 -15.18 15.80 2.84
C ALA A 430 -16.50 16.56 3.00
N ALA A 431 -17.55 16.17 2.28
CA ALA A 431 -18.89 16.78 2.35
C ALA A 431 -19.53 16.59 3.72
N ARG A 432 -19.34 15.43 4.36
CA ARG A 432 -19.86 15.19 5.71
C ARG A 432 -19.10 15.99 6.76
N SER A 433 -17.77 15.99 6.71
CA SER A 433 -16.96 16.80 7.61
C SER A 433 -17.33 18.28 7.47
N LEU A 434 -17.52 18.74 6.23
CA LEU A 434 -17.99 20.10 5.97
C LEU A 434 -19.43 20.34 6.44
N SER A 435 -20.34 19.37 6.28
CA SER A 435 -21.72 19.46 6.78
C SER A 435 -21.77 19.66 8.28
N GLY A 436 -21.01 18.84 9.03
CA GLY A 436 -20.89 18.97 10.48
C GLY A 436 -20.31 20.34 10.86
N TYR A 437 -19.19 20.71 10.24
CA TYR A 437 -18.53 21.99 10.48
C TYR A 437 -19.43 23.20 10.21
N LEU A 438 -20.16 23.20 9.09
CA LEU A 438 -21.09 24.28 8.74
C LEU A 438 -22.32 24.31 9.67
N HIS A 439 -22.82 23.14 10.08
CA HIS A 439 -23.91 23.06 11.05
C HIS A 439 -23.49 23.67 12.39
N ASP A 440 -22.28 23.34 12.86
CA ASP A 440 -21.72 23.83 14.11
C ASP A 440 -21.50 25.34 14.06
N ILE A 441 -20.92 25.85 12.96
CA ILE A 441 -20.77 27.29 12.72
C ILE A 441 -22.12 28.01 12.73
N GLN A 442 -23.12 27.48 12.01
CA GLN A 442 -24.43 28.12 11.90
C GLN A 442 -25.12 28.16 13.27
N ARG A 443 -25.12 27.04 13.99
CA ARG A 443 -25.63 26.99 15.36
C ARG A 443 -24.89 27.99 16.25
N THR A 444 -23.56 28.02 16.17
CA THR A 444 -22.75 28.99 16.93
C THR A 444 -23.12 30.44 16.56
N ALA A 445 -23.40 30.75 15.30
CA ALA A 445 -23.82 32.09 14.87
C ALA A 445 -25.17 32.50 15.47
N GLU A 446 -26.15 31.59 15.41
CA GLU A 446 -27.46 31.77 16.04
C GLU A 446 -27.32 32.05 17.55
N ILE A 447 -26.40 31.34 18.20
CA ILE A 447 -26.11 31.42 19.63
C ILE A 447 -25.44 32.75 20.01
N LEU A 448 -24.44 33.17 19.22
CA LEU A 448 -23.64 34.35 19.49
C LEU A 448 -24.32 35.65 19.07
N GLY A 449 -25.26 35.57 18.12
CA GLY A 449 -25.87 36.75 17.49
C GLY A 449 -24.86 37.58 16.68
N SER A 450 -23.70 37.02 16.34
CA SER A 450 -22.62 37.70 15.62
C SER A 450 -21.81 36.71 14.80
N GLU A 451 -21.81 36.87 13.48
CA GLU A 451 -21.03 36.05 12.54
C GLU A 451 -19.51 36.28 12.71
N ASP A 452 -19.10 37.53 12.98
CA ASP A 452 -17.70 37.88 13.26
C ASP A 452 -17.15 37.19 14.52
N ALA A 453 -18.01 36.96 15.53
CA ALA A 453 -17.62 36.24 16.74
C ALA A 453 -17.42 34.74 16.46
N VAL A 454 -18.20 34.16 15.55
CA VAL A 454 -18.06 32.75 15.13
C VAL A 454 -16.77 32.54 14.35
N LEU A 455 -16.43 33.44 13.42
CA LEU A 455 -15.21 33.33 12.62
C LEU A 455 -13.93 33.38 13.47
N LYS A 456 -13.98 34.00 14.66
CA LYS A 456 -12.89 33.97 15.65
C LYS A 456 -12.78 32.63 16.38
N LEU A 457 -13.87 31.87 16.48
CA LEU A 457 -13.92 30.53 17.08
C LEU A 457 -13.65 29.41 16.07
N TYR A 458 -13.91 29.66 14.79
CA TYR A 458 -13.77 28.72 13.67
C TYR A 458 -12.86 29.28 12.56
N PRO A 459 -11.58 29.58 12.85
CA PRO A 459 -10.70 30.33 11.94
C PRO A 459 -10.28 29.53 10.69
N SER A 460 -10.40 28.20 10.71
CA SER A 460 -9.90 27.33 9.65
C SER A 460 -11.01 26.46 9.06
N ILE A 461 -11.52 26.86 7.89
CA ILE A 461 -12.28 25.95 7.04
C ILE A 461 -11.33 24.80 6.67
N PRO A 462 -11.75 23.52 6.76
CA PRO A 462 -10.93 22.42 6.29
C PRO A 462 -10.52 22.67 4.82
N GLU A 463 -9.22 22.62 4.51
CA GLU A 463 -8.71 22.77 3.12
C GLU A 463 -9.40 21.81 2.13
N SER A 464 -9.94 20.71 2.64
CA SER A 464 -10.75 19.74 1.90
C SER A 464 -12.07 20.30 1.33
N ALA A 465 -12.49 21.51 1.69
CA ALA A 465 -13.67 22.19 1.16
C ALA A 465 -13.44 22.80 -0.25
N LEU A 466 -12.78 22.02 -1.12
CA LEU A 466 -12.32 22.35 -2.48
C LEU A 466 -13.16 23.41 -3.20
N GLY A 467 -12.66 24.65 -3.22
CA GLY A 467 -13.18 25.73 -4.07
C GLY A 467 -14.62 26.15 -3.77
N VAL A 468 -15.13 25.83 -2.58
CA VAL A 468 -16.46 26.26 -2.13
C VAL A 468 -16.31 27.51 -1.29
N GLU A 469 -16.68 28.67 -1.84
CA GLU A 469 -16.66 29.93 -1.12
C GLU A 469 -17.79 29.97 -0.09
N ILE A 470 -17.45 29.76 1.19
CA ILE A 470 -18.41 29.76 2.30
C ILE A 470 -18.54 31.19 2.84
N ARG A 471 -19.72 31.78 2.64
CA ARG A 471 -20.14 33.01 3.35
C ARG A 471 -21.38 32.67 4.17
N LEU A 472 -21.35 33.05 5.44
CA LEU A 472 -22.50 32.99 6.33
C LEU A 472 -23.29 34.29 6.14
N ASN A 473 -24.61 34.17 5.96
CA ASN A 473 -25.54 35.29 6.07
C ASN A 473 -26.92 34.72 6.40
N ASN A 474 -27.44 34.99 7.61
CA ASN A 474 -28.83 34.65 7.98
C ASN A 474 -29.21 33.18 7.66
N ASN A 475 -28.44 32.22 8.18
CA ASN A 475 -28.64 30.77 7.96
C ASN A 475 -28.42 30.26 6.53
N ARG A 476 -27.85 31.10 5.66
CA ARG A 476 -27.51 30.70 4.31
C ARG A 476 -26.01 30.55 4.18
N VAL A 477 -25.62 29.46 3.54
CA VAL A 477 -24.23 29.23 3.15
C VAL A 477 -24.14 29.49 1.66
N VAL A 478 -23.22 30.38 1.25
CA VAL A 478 -22.81 30.41 -0.16
C VAL A 478 -22.01 29.15 -0.41
N LEU A 479 -22.39 28.35 -1.40
CA LEU A 479 -21.62 27.17 -1.80
C LEU A 479 -21.54 27.16 -3.33
N GLY A 480 -20.50 27.79 -3.86
CA GLY A 480 -20.28 27.86 -5.32
C GLY A 480 -21.29 28.73 -6.08
N GLY A 481 -20.85 29.41 -7.14
CA GLY A 481 -21.75 30.10 -8.08
C GLY A 481 -22.56 31.29 -7.50
N GLY A 482 -22.19 31.81 -6.31
CA GLY A 482 -22.77 33.02 -5.72
C GLY A 482 -24.23 32.90 -5.26
N LYS A 483 -24.82 31.70 -5.25
CA LYS A 483 -26.18 31.47 -4.74
C LYS A 483 -26.15 31.00 -3.29
N PHE A 484 -27.10 31.52 -2.52
CA PHE A 484 -27.31 31.15 -1.13
C PHE A 484 -28.20 29.91 -1.05
N HIS A 485 -27.76 28.89 -0.32
CA HIS A 485 -28.54 27.68 -0.03
C HIS A 485 -28.68 27.51 1.48
N LEU A 486 -29.86 27.08 1.95
CA LEU A 486 -30.00 26.64 3.34
C LEU A 486 -29.34 25.27 3.47
N LEU A 487 -28.66 25.03 4.60
CA LEU A 487 -28.03 23.73 4.85
C LEU A 487 -29.04 22.56 4.80
N SER A 488 -30.29 22.82 5.20
CA SER A 488 -31.42 21.86 5.13
C SER A 488 -31.81 21.46 3.72
N ASP A 489 -31.54 22.32 2.74
CA ASP A 489 -31.88 22.11 1.33
C ASP A 489 -30.83 21.25 0.62
N ILE A 490 -29.71 20.99 1.29
CA ILE A 490 -28.58 20.23 0.76
C ILE A 490 -28.69 18.79 1.20
N ARG A 491 -28.71 17.89 0.23
CA ARG A 491 -28.65 16.45 0.47
C ARG A 491 -27.19 16.03 0.56
N PHE A 492 -26.77 15.66 1.77
CA PHE A 492 -25.48 15.01 1.99
C PHE A 492 -25.59 13.50 1.75
N PRO A 493 -24.55 12.89 1.17
CA PRO A 493 -24.52 11.45 0.88
C PRO A 493 -24.48 10.62 2.18
N LYS A 494 -25.41 9.67 2.35
CA LYS A 494 -25.44 8.75 3.51
C LYS A 494 -24.30 7.72 3.43
N ARG A 495 -23.72 7.35 4.58
CA ARG A 495 -22.65 6.34 4.70
C ARG A 495 -23.24 4.98 4.27
N TYR A 496 -22.84 4.47 3.11
CA TYR A 496 -23.17 3.13 2.60
C TYR A 496 -24.62 2.85 2.16
N GLY A 497 -25.44 3.88 1.91
CA GLY A 497 -26.79 3.68 1.42
C GLY A 497 -26.87 3.52 -0.10
N TYR A 498 -26.82 2.29 -0.64
CA TYR A 498 -27.37 1.95 -1.97
C TYR A 498 -28.91 2.03 -1.99
N GLN A 499 -29.54 2.83 -1.13
CA GLN A 499 -30.98 2.99 -1.16
C GLN A 499 -31.38 3.81 -2.38
N ARG A 500 -32.17 3.17 -3.25
CA ARG A 500 -32.85 3.80 -4.39
C ARG A 500 -33.38 5.16 -3.95
N HIS A 501 -32.89 6.20 -4.59
CA HIS A 501 -33.29 7.57 -4.35
C HIS A 501 -34.82 7.65 -4.39
N ASN A 502 -35.42 8.03 -3.27
CA ASN A 502 -36.82 8.40 -3.28
C ASN A 502 -36.91 9.69 -4.11
N ARG A 503 -37.35 9.57 -5.37
CA ARG A 503 -37.34 10.65 -6.39
C ARG A 503 -38.14 11.89 -5.99
N ASN A 504 -38.85 11.86 -4.86
CA ASN A 504 -39.73 12.93 -4.41
C ASN A 504 -39.09 13.92 -3.42
N ASP A 505 -37.85 13.70 -2.96
CA ASP A 505 -37.19 14.66 -2.07
C ASP A 505 -36.54 15.77 -2.91
N ARG A 506 -37.03 17.01 -2.75
CA ARG A 506 -36.65 18.22 -3.53
C ARG A 506 -35.29 18.84 -3.15
N ARG A 507 -34.51 18.18 -2.29
CA ARG A 507 -33.19 18.67 -1.87
C ARG A 507 -32.17 18.63 -3.02
N ILE A 508 -31.29 19.63 -3.04
CA ILE A 508 -30.18 19.77 -3.98
C ILE A 508 -29.08 18.79 -3.58
N ASP A 509 -28.56 18.01 -4.52
CA ASP A 509 -27.44 17.13 -4.22
C ASP A 509 -26.19 17.96 -3.86
N PHE A 510 -25.46 17.63 -2.79
CA PHE A 510 -24.21 18.31 -2.44
C PHE A 510 -23.24 18.34 -3.63
N PHE A 511 -23.23 17.27 -4.42
CA PHE A 511 -22.42 17.24 -5.62
C PHE A 511 -22.82 18.34 -6.60
N ASP A 512 -24.09 18.71 -6.72
CA ASP A 512 -24.55 19.77 -7.63
C ASP A 512 -24.13 21.18 -7.19
N LEU A 513 -23.72 21.34 -5.92
CA LEU A 513 -23.17 22.58 -5.37
C LEU A 513 -21.67 22.76 -5.63
N VAL A 514 -20.95 21.65 -5.86
CA VAL A 514 -19.61 21.75 -6.42
C VAL A 514 -19.76 22.31 -7.83
N THR A 515 -19.28 23.54 -8.03
CA THR A 515 -19.49 24.23 -9.31
C THR A 515 -19.12 23.31 -10.46
N PRO A 516 -19.86 23.32 -11.58
CA PRO A 516 -19.44 22.61 -12.78
C PRO A 516 -18.00 22.91 -13.15
N GLN A 517 -17.51 24.13 -12.85
CA GLN A 517 -16.13 24.55 -12.97
C GLN A 517 -15.16 23.81 -12.05
N ASN A 518 -15.51 23.51 -10.79
CA ASN A 518 -14.66 22.76 -9.86
C ASN A 518 -14.69 21.25 -10.13
N LYS A 519 -15.86 20.68 -10.49
CA LYS A 519 -15.93 19.31 -11.02
C LYS A 519 -15.10 19.19 -12.30
N ALA A 520 -15.24 20.15 -13.21
CA ALA A 520 -14.42 20.23 -14.41
C ALA A 520 -12.96 20.46 -14.07
N LYS A 521 -12.59 21.22 -13.03
CA LYS A 521 -11.17 21.39 -12.63
C LYS A 521 -10.57 20.09 -12.11
N VAL A 522 -11.25 19.34 -11.24
CA VAL A 522 -10.76 18.06 -10.75
C VAL A 522 -10.76 17.01 -11.87
N SER A 523 -11.83 16.93 -12.66
CA SER A 523 -11.89 16.07 -13.85
C SER A 523 -10.78 16.42 -14.83
N LYS A 524 -10.60 17.70 -15.17
CA LYS A 524 -9.56 18.21 -16.07
C LYS A 524 -8.15 17.98 -15.52
N ALA A 525 -7.94 18.13 -14.21
CA ALA A 525 -6.65 17.82 -13.58
C ALA A 525 -6.34 16.33 -13.68
N MET A 526 -7.33 15.46 -13.46
CA MET A 526 -7.18 14.01 -13.62
C MET A 526 -7.11 13.57 -15.09
N GLU A 527 -7.74 14.32 -16.01
CA GLU A 527 -7.63 14.12 -17.46
C GLU A 527 -6.21 14.41 -17.97
N ASN A 528 -5.48 15.28 -17.28
CA ASN A 528 -4.10 15.61 -17.59
C ASN A 528 -3.09 14.60 -17.03
N ILE A 529 -3.52 13.64 -16.19
CA ILE A 529 -2.65 12.54 -15.77
C ILE A 529 -2.63 11.51 -16.92
N GLU A 530 -1.52 11.49 -17.67
CA GLU A 530 -1.28 10.53 -18.75
C GLU A 530 -0.64 9.24 -18.21
N GLY A 531 -0.03 9.29 -17.02
CA GLY A 531 0.44 8.11 -16.31
C GLY A 531 0.99 8.35 -14.90
N PHE A 532 1.28 7.24 -14.22
CA PHE A 532 2.10 7.19 -13.01
C PHE A 532 3.03 5.98 -13.05
N ALA A 533 4.18 6.09 -12.41
CA ALA A 533 5.10 4.99 -12.23
C ALA A 533 5.73 5.02 -10.84
N THR A 534 6.05 3.85 -10.30
CA THR A 534 6.74 3.72 -9.02
C THR A 534 7.78 2.60 -9.11
N GLY A 535 8.97 2.87 -8.58
CA GLY A 535 10.06 1.91 -8.43
C GLY A 535 10.39 1.77 -6.95
N LEU A 536 10.47 0.55 -6.44
CA LEU A 536 10.89 0.25 -5.08
C LEU A 536 12.12 -0.66 -5.12
N SER A 537 13.17 -0.24 -4.44
CA SER A 537 14.35 -1.05 -4.15
C SER A 537 14.43 -1.30 -2.65
N ILE A 538 14.64 -2.55 -2.28
CA ILE A 538 14.65 -3.01 -0.90
C ILE A 538 15.90 -3.88 -0.73
N ASP A 539 16.80 -3.45 0.14
CA ASP A 539 18.07 -4.14 0.40
C ASP A 539 18.40 -4.09 1.90
N GLU A 540 19.51 -4.72 2.33
CA GLU A 540 19.88 -4.72 3.75
C GLU A 540 20.09 -3.31 4.33
N ASP A 541 20.41 -2.33 3.48
CA ASP A 541 20.63 -0.95 3.87
C ASP A 541 19.32 -0.17 4.01
N GLY A 542 18.16 -0.65 3.54
CA GLY A 542 16.87 0.06 3.66
C GLY A 542 15.95 0.04 2.43
N LEU A 543 15.20 1.13 2.23
CA LEU A 543 14.25 1.33 1.13
C LEU A 543 14.60 2.58 0.32
N ASP A 544 14.64 2.42 -1.00
CA ASP A 544 14.61 3.52 -1.97
C ASP A 544 13.32 3.39 -2.79
N ALA A 545 12.41 4.34 -2.60
CA ALA A 545 11.12 4.40 -3.28
C ALA A 545 11.09 5.63 -4.19
N ARG A 546 10.91 5.40 -5.49
CA ARG A 546 10.86 6.43 -6.52
C ARG A 546 9.47 6.48 -7.13
N VAL A 547 8.92 7.67 -7.32
CA VAL A 547 7.60 7.89 -7.91
C VAL A 547 7.72 8.93 -9.01
N VAL A 548 7.10 8.65 -10.14
CA VAL A 548 6.93 9.59 -11.25
C VAL A 548 5.44 9.72 -11.50
N ILE A 549 4.93 10.94 -11.58
CA ILE A 549 3.57 11.23 -12.04
C ILE A 549 3.67 12.35 -13.08
N ASP A 550 2.76 12.41 -14.03
CA ASP A 550 2.71 13.60 -14.89
C ASP A 550 2.44 14.86 -14.07
N ASN A 551 3.03 15.98 -14.48
CA ASN A 551 2.82 17.26 -13.84
C ASN A 551 1.55 17.92 -14.40
N PRO A 552 0.41 17.89 -13.68
CA PRO A 552 -0.83 18.46 -14.20
C PRO A 552 -0.79 19.99 -14.32
N LEU A 553 0.25 20.64 -13.77
CA LEU A 553 0.43 22.08 -13.79
C LEU A 553 1.16 22.57 -15.04
N ILE A 554 1.84 21.69 -15.78
CA ILE A 554 2.55 22.05 -17.03
C ILE A 554 1.68 21.63 -18.22
N THR A 555 0.99 22.59 -18.81
CA THR A 555 0.07 22.35 -19.94
C THR A 555 0.75 22.39 -21.30
N SER A 556 1.96 22.94 -21.39
CA SER A 556 2.76 22.94 -22.61
C SER A 556 3.76 21.79 -22.55
N LYS A 557 3.54 20.75 -23.36
CA LYS A 557 4.55 19.72 -23.61
C LYS A 557 5.75 20.42 -24.26
N ARG A 558 6.83 20.60 -23.52
CA ARG A 558 8.12 20.93 -24.10
C ARG A 558 8.58 19.71 -24.91
N LYS A 559 9.57 19.93 -25.77
CA LYS A 559 10.26 18.79 -26.37
C LYS A 559 10.86 17.99 -25.21
N PRO A 560 10.68 16.65 -25.15
CA PRO A 560 11.25 15.87 -24.06
C PRO A 560 12.73 16.23 -23.91
N PRO A 561 13.23 16.37 -22.67
CA PRO A 561 14.65 16.66 -22.46
C PRO A 561 15.49 15.66 -23.25
N GLU A 562 16.64 16.10 -23.77
CA GLU A 562 17.58 15.16 -24.38
C GLU A 562 17.78 13.99 -23.42
N PRO A 563 17.66 12.74 -23.91
CA PRO A 563 17.78 11.58 -23.05
C PRO A 563 19.08 11.71 -22.26
N LEU A 564 19.00 11.46 -20.95
CA LEU A 564 20.20 11.39 -20.12
C LEU A 564 21.21 10.49 -20.86
N PRO A 565 22.49 10.89 -20.97
CA PRO A 565 23.48 9.99 -21.52
C PRO A 565 23.32 8.67 -20.78
N PRO A 566 23.18 7.54 -21.51
CA PRO A 566 23.01 6.26 -20.87
C PRO A 566 24.07 6.16 -19.78
N VAL A 567 23.64 5.93 -18.53
CA VAL A 567 24.57 5.44 -17.50
C VAL A 567 25.23 4.26 -18.18
N GLU A 568 26.53 4.37 -18.50
CA GLU A 568 27.23 3.42 -19.37
C GLU A 568 26.80 2.03 -18.94
N ALA A 569 25.96 1.40 -19.76
CA ALA A 569 25.61 0.02 -19.54
C ALA A 569 26.93 -0.68 -19.75
N GLU A 570 27.54 -1.17 -18.67
CA GLU A 570 28.68 -2.07 -18.75
C GLU A 570 28.33 -3.09 -19.80
N SER A 571 28.98 -2.96 -20.96
CA SER A 571 28.69 -3.74 -22.14
C SER A 571 28.87 -5.20 -21.76
N SER A 572 27.77 -5.95 -21.75
CA SER A 572 27.71 -7.41 -21.82
C SER A 572 29.04 -8.10 -21.50
N VAL A 573 29.34 -8.25 -20.20
CA VAL A 573 30.31 -9.23 -19.76
C VAL A 573 29.66 -10.60 -19.95
N GLU A 574 29.88 -11.18 -21.13
CA GLU A 574 29.73 -12.62 -21.32
C GLU A 574 30.66 -13.36 -20.36
N ASP A 575 30.13 -14.43 -19.78
CA ASP A 575 30.76 -15.48 -18.98
C ASP A 575 32.29 -15.38 -18.84
N ARG A 576 32.75 -14.72 -17.77
CA ARG A 576 34.08 -14.99 -17.21
C ARG A 576 33.90 -15.75 -15.90
N THR A 577 34.32 -17.00 -15.94
CA THR A 577 34.54 -17.88 -14.78
C THR A 577 35.31 -17.15 -13.69
N LEU A 578 34.65 -16.93 -12.56
CA LEU A 578 35.25 -16.42 -11.33
C LEU A 578 36.09 -17.52 -10.67
N GLU A 579 37.41 -17.43 -10.84
CA GLU A 579 38.37 -18.07 -9.95
C GLU A 579 38.32 -17.38 -8.58
N SER A 580 38.31 -18.23 -7.54
CA SER A 580 38.15 -17.88 -6.14
C SER A 580 39.29 -17.01 -5.58
N ALA A 581 38.94 -15.89 -4.96
CA ALA A 581 39.79 -15.19 -4.00
C ALA A 581 39.05 -15.03 -2.67
N GLN A 582 39.50 -15.76 -1.65
CA GLN A 582 39.10 -15.54 -0.25
C GLN A 582 39.65 -14.19 0.25
N PRO A 583 38.97 -13.58 1.23
CA PRO A 583 39.71 -13.07 2.37
C PRO A 583 39.12 -13.48 3.71
N ALA A 584 40.05 -13.80 4.60
CA ALA A 584 39.84 -14.12 6.00
C ALA A 584 39.45 -12.89 6.82
N ALA A 585 38.48 -13.05 7.72
CA ALA A 585 38.35 -12.21 8.91
C ALA A 585 37.81 -13.02 10.08
N LYS A 586 38.71 -13.30 11.03
CA LYS A 586 38.41 -13.79 12.38
C LYS A 586 37.88 -12.62 13.22
N HIS A 587 36.71 -12.76 13.85
CA HIS A 587 36.48 -12.13 15.15
C HIS A 587 35.48 -12.87 16.04
N SER A 588 35.77 -12.77 17.34
CA SER A 588 35.37 -13.64 18.43
C SER A 588 33.95 -13.41 18.95
N ALA A 589 33.17 -14.48 19.09
CA ALA A 589 31.93 -14.47 19.87
C ALA A 589 32.20 -14.97 21.30
N LYS A 590 32.06 -14.06 22.29
CA LYS A 590 32.00 -14.41 23.72
C LYS A 590 30.59 -14.88 24.08
N LYS A 591 30.49 -16.12 24.54
CA LYS A 591 29.35 -16.69 25.29
C LYS A 591 29.05 -15.84 26.52
N ASN A 592 27.77 -15.55 26.77
CA ASN A 592 27.26 -15.38 28.13
C ASN A 592 25.85 -15.94 28.24
N ALA A 593 25.76 -17.05 28.97
CA ALA A 593 24.52 -17.66 29.42
C ALA A 593 23.96 -16.87 30.60
N ARG A 594 22.65 -16.59 30.63
CA ARG A 594 21.94 -16.31 31.89
C ARG A 594 20.54 -16.91 31.90
N LYS A 595 20.26 -17.49 33.06
CA LYS A 595 19.13 -18.29 33.50
C LYS A 595 17.79 -17.55 33.39
N GLY A 596 16.74 -18.32 33.09
CA GLY A 596 15.36 -17.87 33.13
C GLY A 596 14.79 -17.76 34.55
N HIS A 597 13.66 -17.08 34.65
CA HIS A 597 12.53 -17.31 35.57
C HIS A 597 11.28 -16.71 34.90
N GLY A 598 10.17 -17.45 34.98
CA GLY A 598 8.92 -17.14 34.30
C GLY A 598 8.00 -16.18 35.05
N ALA A 599 6.95 -15.74 34.36
CA ALA A 599 5.63 -15.48 34.91
C ALA A 599 4.63 -15.38 33.75
N ASP A 600 3.58 -16.20 33.85
CA ASP A 600 2.41 -16.26 32.97
C ASP A 600 1.47 -15.06 33.13
N ILE A 601 0.52 -14.98 32.19
CA ILE A 601 -0.89 -14.54 32.31
C ILE A 601 -1.30 -13.34 31.41
N ALA A 602 -2.07 -13.74 30.38
CA ALA A 602 -3.29 -13.15 29.79
C ALA A 602 -3.28 -11.74 29.21
N ILE A 603 -3.26 -11.65 27.86
CA ILE A 603 -4.09 -10.72 27.07
C ILE A 603 -4.45 -11.40 25.74
N ASP A 604 -5.58 -12.11 25.69
CA ASP A 604 -6.02 -12.88 24.51
C ASP A 604 -7.44 -12.52 24.00
N ARG A 605 -7.80 -11.24 23.94
CA ARG A 605 -9.11 -10.85 23.37
C ARG A 605 -9.13 -9.67 22.39
N PHE A 606 -7.99 -9.08 22.03
CA PHE A 606 -7.95 -7.96 21.07
C PHE A 606 -7.29 -8.25 19.72
N ARG A 607 -6.73 -9.46 19.50
CA ARG A 607 -6.05 -9.82 18.23
C ARG A 607 -6.97 -10.42 17.16
N THR A 608 -8.12 -10.96 17.55
CA THR A 608 -8.96 -11.77 16.65
C THR A 608 -9.77 -10.94 15.65
N ILE A 609 -10.03 -9.67 15.95
CA ILE A 609 -10.89 -8.81 15.11
C ILE A 609 -10.10 -8.09 14.00
N ASP A 610 -8.82 -7.75 14.22
CA ASP A 610 -7.94 -7.18 13.18
C ASP A 610 -7.35 -8.26 12.25
N ALA A 611 -7.14 -9.48 12.76
CA ALA A 611 -6.67 -10.62 11.96
C ALA A 611 -7.68 -11.02 10.86
N LEU A 612 -8.99 -10.95 11.15
CA LEU A 612 -10.05 -11.30 10.20
C LEU A 612 -10.34 -10.23 9.14
N ARG A 613 -9.99 -8.96 9.40
CA ARG A 613 -10.22 -7.85 8.45
C ARG A 613 -9.09 -7.67 7.43
N SER A 614 -7.87 -8.07 7.75
CA SER A 614 -6.75 -8.04 6.78
C SER A 614 -6.78 -9.19 5.76
N GLN A 615 -7.56 -10.24 6.02
CA GLN A 615 -7.51 -11.48 5.25
C GLN A 615 -8.28 -11.39 3.91
N SER A 616 -9.37 -10.63 3.83
CA SER A 616 -10.26 -10.66 2.65
C SER A 616 -9.74 -9.89 1.43
N ILE A 617 -8.97 -8.80 1.62
CA ILE A 617 -8.34 -8.07 0.50
C ILE A 617 -6.94 -8.63 0.17
N ARG A 618 -6.17 -9.06 1.19
CA ARG A 618 -4.89 -9.78 0.98
C ARG A 618 -5.09 -11.06 0.18
N SER A 619 -6.16 -11.82 0.44
CA SER A 619 -6.43 -13.06 -0.28
C SER A 619 -6.85 -12.83 -1.73
N ILE A 620 -7.53 -11.74 -2.07
CA ILE A 620 -8.05 -11.54 -3.43
C ILE A 620 -6.93 -11.09 -4.39
N ILE A 621 -6.07 -10.16 -4.00
CA ILE A 621 -5.02 -9.66 -4.91
C ILE A 621 -3.80 -10.62 -4.97
N ILE A 622 -3.46 -11.28 -3.85
CA ILE A 622 -2.38 -12.28 -3.82
C ILE A 622 -2.83 -13.60 -4.47
N ASN A 623 -4.07 -14.06 -4.25
CA ASN A 623 -4.53 -15.33 -4.84
C ASN A 623 -5.00 -15.23 -6.30
N ILE A 624 -5.36 -14.04 -6.81
CA ILE A 624 -5.81 -13.90 -8.22
C ILE A 624 -4.65 -13.59 -9.18
N VAL A 625 -3.60 -12.89 -8.73
CA VAL A 625 -2.62 -12.28 -9.64
C VAL A 625 -1.20 -12.84 -9.50
N LEU A 626 -0.76 -13.30 -8.32
CA LEU A 626 0.63 -13.74 -8.09
C LEU A 626 0.81 -15.26 -7.96
N GLY A 627 -0.27 -16.02 -7.71
CA GLY A 627 -0.17 -17.43 -7.31
C GLY A 627 -0.99 -18.42 -8.13
N SER A 628 -1.88 -17.99 -9.02
CA SER A 628 -3.01 -18.84 -9.46
C SER A 628 -2.66 -20.11 -10.23
N LEU A 629 -1.41 -20.31 -10.68
CA LEU A 629 -0.97 -21.59 -11.24
C LEU A 629 -0.06 -22.36 -10.27
N LEU A 630 1.00 -21.75 -9.74
CA LEU A 630 1.91 -22.43 -8.80
C LEU A 630 1.24 -22.71 -7.46
N VAL A 631 0.47 -21.75 -6.91
CA VAL A 631 -0.36 -21.92 -5.71
C VAL A 631 -1.53 -22.86 -6.00
N VAL A 632 -2.13 -22.89 -7.19
CA VAL A 632 -3.15 -23.89 -7.51
C VAL A 632 -2.56 -25.29 -7.65
N ILE A 633 -1.38 -25.44 -8.26
CA ILE A 633 -0.64 -26.71 -8.32
C ILE A 633 -0.31 -27.16 -6.88
N ILE A 634 0.24 -26.28 -6.05
CA ILE A 634 0.55 -26.55 -4.63
C ILE A 634 -0.73 -26.86 -3.82
N MET A 635 -1.81 -26.08 -4.00
CA MET A 635 -3.08 -26.28 -3.28
C MET A 635 -3.80 -27.57 -3.69
N LEU A 636 -3.78 -27.94 -4.98
CA LEU A 636 -4.40 -29.17 -5.49
C LEU A 636 -3.65 -30.43 -5.01
N VAL A 637 -2.32 -30.35 -4.96
CA VAL A 637 -1.44 -31.34 -4.33
C VAL A 637 -1.81 -31.55 -2.86
N ILE A 638 -2.04 -30.47 -2.12
CA ILE A 638 -2.31 -30.54 -0.67
C ILE A 638 -3.74 -31.00 -0.35
N HIS A 639 -4.74 -30.55 -1.12
CA HIS A 639 -6.15 -30.95 -0.91
C HIS A 639 -6.33 -32.48 -0.98
N ARG A 640 -5.55 -33.16 -1.84
CA ARG A 640 -5.55 -34.62 -1.96
C ARG A 640 -5.10 -35.32 -0.68
N ARG A 641 -4.08 -34.79 0.01
CA ARG A 641 -3.55 -35.38 1.25
C ARG A 641 -4.49 -35.18 2.43
N ALA A 642 -5.15 -34.03 2.51
CA ALA A 642 -6.19 -33.76 3.52
C ALA A 642 -7.38 -34.73 3.40
N GLN A 643 -7.75 -35.12 2.17
CA GLN A 643 -8.79 -36.12 1.94
C GLN A 643 -8.34 -37.55 2.27
N SER A 644 -7.07 -37.90 2.00
CA SER A 644 -6.53 -39.24 2.36
C SER A 644 -6.25 -39.42 3.85
N ALA A 645 -6.19 -38.33 4.63
CA ALA A 645 -5.90 -38.35 6.06
C ALA A 645 -7.17 -38.42 6.94
N VAL A 646 -8.37 -38.38 6.36
CA VAL A 646 -9.61 -38.67 7.08
C VAL A 646 -9.73 -40.20 7.21
N PRO A 647 -9.61 -40.78 8.42
CA PRO A 647 -9.83 -42.21 8.58
C PRO A 647 -11.28 -42.50 8.20
N SER A 648 -11.47 -43.51 7.35
CA SER A 648 -12.78 -44.12 7.12
C SER A 648 -13.30 -44.70 8.45
N SER A 649 -13.99 -43.90 9.25
CA SER A 649 -14.71 -44.39 10.43
C SER A 649 -15.99 -45.11 9.96
N ALA A 650 -15.82 -46.36 9.54
CA ALA A 650 -16.90 -47.27 9.22
C ALA A 650 -16.60 -48.65 9.81
N GLU A 651 -16.55 -48.72 11.15
CA GLU A 651 -16.92 -49.91 11.91
C GLU A 651 -17.75 -49.45 13.11
N GLN A 652 -19.08 -49.50 12.98
CA GLN A 652 -19.98 -49.57 14.12
C GLN A 652 -20.12 -51.05 14.49
N PRO A 653 -19.86 -51.47 15.75
CA PRO A 653 -20.15 -52.84 16.16
C PRO A 653 -21.66 -53.03 16.33
N LYS A 654 -22.15 -54.19 15.91
CA LYS A 654 -23.51 -54.68 16.13
C LYS A 654 -23.76 -55.00 17.60
#